data_AF-C5MB13-F1
#
_entry.id   AF-C5MB13-F1
#
_cell.length_a   1.000
_cell.length_b   1.000
_cell.length_c   1.000
_cell.angle_alpha   90.00
_cell.angle_beta   90.00
_cell.angle_gamma   90.00
#
_symmetry.space_group_name_H-M   'P 1'
#
loop_
_entity.id
_entity.type
_entity.pdbx_description
1 polymer ?
#
loop_
_entity_poly.entity_id
_entity_poly.type
_entity_poly.pdbx_seq_one_letter_code
_entity_poly.pdbx_strand_id
1 'polypeptide(L)'
;MNLLLRRFNSTFSNGSLFLKSIDKLSLRVKNEQARHSGALLKCIDLLIEKYQPLLIQKFNINPNISDQYKIQQEIWDHLKRMRSIYKDNNKRLREKSMKNNQVLYTKEYREFIRELYPINIKSKKKIFDSEVKYFDFVNNSKKHLNINHDELYKRYLDLPSPAPRYMNHEDLENFINNFILRRKHYANSNQIEGCIIKENFQGAIKTINRQNEDRKIYKEMCIKVINDIHMSNLPVTRNEQIRLIYLSYFKDRQDIIKYIDKNNEKLNYPEYNWNDYSAMLESFGERDDILGILLFLATRHDEFDIIKDILPRVGLGELINSNNINSSMIKLKDISLNHLLFYFTYYIIDRPEYEMYLTNTIDYITNNVSIIETEMINAVLSSLIQLAHIKQAQMLFEAAFFQDVGSSQQDIDNSETILYKKFTSEDGQIFKEWLSIFINLKEITQDKDIIYKLIPRDTSFVVFIDGYCKYGEFSQVKQMIYIMENFAKQPLTTRMYTRIFTGFMKRAGQSGWELDEFIEILTRLVRDIDGKESTPGYLNKLINDGSVEVSDHGEPTSSSMMIGQHSSLGIYENTNILRLSNLLMETMISGLESLLQSEGNTTHDDALESLKNLRDKREVMLENQHQKAGSVYYADRLDYVNKAILFETFSIVSRL
;
A
#
# COMPACT_ATOMS: atom_id res chain seq x y z
N MET A 1 -3.44 -22.10 25.21
CA MET A 1 -3.58 -21.50 23.87
C MET A 1 -4.14 -20.08 23.87
N ASN A 2 -4.27 -19.43 25.03
CA ASN A 2 -4.00 -17.99 25.15
C ASN A 2 -2.47 -17.81 25.19
N LEU A 3 -1.93 -16.64 24.84
CA LEU A 3 -0.52 -16.20 25.02
C LEU A 3 0.41 -16.29 23.78
N LEU A 4 0.18 -15.50 22.72
CA LEU A 4 1.28 -15.08 21.83
C LEU A 4 1.85 -13.70 22.26
N LEU A 5 1.01 -12.81 22.82
CA LEU A 5 1.43 -11.48 23.31
C LEU A 5 1.22 -11.24 24.82
N ARG A 6 0.78 -12.24 25.58
CA ARG A 6 0.23 -12.03 26.93
C ARG A 6 1.27 -12.12 28.06
N ARG A 7 2.30 -11.27 28.05
CA ARG A 7 3.16 -11.03 29.23
C ARG A 7 3.29 -9.54 29.55
N PHE A 8 2.19 -8.86 29.82
CA PHE A 8 2.26 -7.51 30.41
C PHE A 8 1.16 -7.28 31.45
N ASN A 9 1.60 -7.09 32.71
CA ASN A 9 0.80 -6.70 33.86
C ASN A 9 0.73 -5.17 33.92
N SER A 10 -0.46 -4.60 33.77
CA SER A 10 -0.88 -3.36 34.46
C SER A 10 -2.40 -3.23 34.40
N THR A 11 -2.90 -2.47 35.37
CA THR A 11 -4.25 -2.44 35.93
C THR A 11 -5.35 -2.01 34.96
N PHE A 12 -6.49 -2.71 35.01
CA PHE A 12 -7.73 -2.34 34.36
C PHE A 12 -8.16 -0.92 34.79
N SER A 13 -8.31 0.00 33.85
CA SER A 13 -9.20 1.15 34.03
C SER A 13 -10.54 0.83 33.35
N ASN A 14 -11.61 0.76 34.14
CA ASN A 14 -12.98 0.92 33.65
C ASN A 14 -13.05 2.32 32.99
N GLY A 15 -13.49 2.57 31.76
CA GLY A 15 -14.07 1.77 30.69
C GLY A 15 -14.75 2.77 29.76
N SER A 16 -13.97 3.48 28.93
CA SER A 16 -14.52 4.44 27.98
C SER A 16 -15.41 3.72 26.96
N LEU A 17 -16.44 4.41 26.45
CA LEU A 17 -17.34 3.86 25.42
C LEU A 17 -16.54 3.36 24.22
N PHE A 18 -15.49 4.08 23.86
CA PHE A 18 -14.53 3.72 22.82
C PHE A 18 -13.95 2.31 23.01
N LEU A 19 -13.42 1.98 24.19
CA LEU A 19 -12.83 0.65 24.44
C LEU A 19 -13.87 -0.47 24.36
N LYS A 20 -15.11 -0.22 24.80
CA LYS A 20 -16.20 -1.20 24.67
C LYS A 20 -16.52 -1.49 23.21
N SER A 21 -16.52 -0.48 22.34
CA SER A 21 -16.77 -0.65 20.91
C SER A 21 -15.63 -1.43 20.23
N ILE A 22 -14.39 -1.22 20.67
CA ILE A 22 -13.23 -2.01 20.22
C ILE A 22 -13.32 -3.48 20.68
N ASP A 23 -13.75 -3.73 21.91
CA ASP A 23 -13.93 -5.10 22.42
C ASP A 23 -15.03 -5.84 21.64
N LYS A 24 -16.13 -5.15 21.30
CA LYS A 24 -17.19 -5.71 20.43
C LYS A 24 -16.66 -6.04 19.03
N LEU A 25 -15.90 -5.14 18.41
CA LEU A 25 -15.27 -5.38 17.11
C LEU A 25 -14.34 -6.59 17.19
N SER A 26 -13.47 -6.63 18.19
CA SER A 26 -12.51 -7.72 18.40
C SER A 26 -13.22 -9.05 18.59
N LEU A 27 -14.32 -9.08 19.33
CA LEU A 27 -15.15 -10.28 19.52
C LEU A 27 -15.79 -10.74 18.20
N ARG A 28 -16.36 -9.81 17.43
CA ARG A 28 -16.93 -10.13 16.11
C ARG A 28 -15.86 -10.72 15.19
N VAL A 29 -14.73 -10.04 15.04
CA VAL A 29 -13.61 -10.47 14.21
C VAL A 29 -13.11 -11.85 14.63
N LYS A 30 -12.93 -12.06 15.94
CA LYS A 30 -12.52 -13.35 16.50
C LYS A 30 -13.48 -14.47 16.10
N ASN A 31 -14.79 -14.24 16.24
CA ASN A 31 -15.82 -15.24 15.94
C ASN A 31 -15.89 -15.54 14.44
N GLU A 32 -15.77 -14.53 13.59
CA GLU A 32 -15.75 -14.70 12.12
C GLU A 32 -14.50 -15.46 11.67
N GLN A 33 -13.32 -15.09 12.19
CA GLN A 33 -12.06 -15.71 11.80
C GLN A 33 -11.88 -17.13 12.35
N ALA A 34 -12.45 -17.45 13.51
CA ALA A 34 -12.48 -18.84 14.02
C ALA A 34 -13.36 -19.78 13.18
N ARG A 35 -14.18 -19.26 12.27
CA ARG A 35 -15.08 -20.04 11.38
C ARG A 35 -14.77 -19.83 9.90
N HIS A 36 -13.57 -19.33 9.56
CA HIS A 36 -13.24 -19.02 8.18
C HIS A 36 -13.28 -20.26 7.28
N SER A 37 -13.69 -20.09 6.02
CA SER A 37 -13.75 -21.15 5.01
C SER A 37 -12.46 -21.28 4.19
N GLY A 38 -11.46 -20.43 4.46
CA GLY A 38 -10.14 -20.45 3.85
C GLY A 38 -9.84 -19.19 3.04
N ALA A 39 -9.00 -19.33 2.02
CA ALA A 39 -8.57 -18.23 1.16
C ALA A 39 -9.73 -17.63 0.34
N LEU A 40 -9.57 -16.40 -0.16
CA LEU A 40 -10.65 -15.66 -0.84
C LEU A 40 -11.13 -16.37 -2.12
N LEU A 41 -10.22 -16.88 -2.96
CA LEU A 41 -10.59 -17.60 -4.20
C LEU A 41 -11.37 -18.86 -3.87
N LYS A 42 -10.86 -19.67 -2.92
CA LYS A 42 -11.59 -20.83 -2.38
C LYS A 42 -12.99 -20.46 -1.90
N CYS A 43 -13.15 -19.31 -1.22
CA CYS A 43 -14.47 -18.85 -0.77
C CYS A 43 -15.38 -18.43 -1.93
N ILE A 44 -14.83 -17.86 -3.01
CA ILE A 44 -15.58 -17.57 -4.23
C ILE A 44 -16.05 -18.87 -4.88
N ASP A 45 -15.16 -19.86 -5.01
CA ASP A 45 -15.50 -21.16 -5.60
C ASP A 45 -16.56 -21.89 -4.76
N LEU A 46 -16.42 -21.91 -3.43
CA LEU A 46 -17.43 -22.47 -2.52
C LEU A 46 -18.80 -21.78 -2.65
N LEU A 47 -18.85 -20.46 -2.84
CA LEU A 47 -20.10 -19.74 -3.07
C LEU A 47 -20.72 -20.10 -4.42
N ILE A 48 -19.89 -20.22 -5.47
CA ILE A 48 -20.35 -20.61 -6.81
C ILE A 48 -20.91 -22.03 -6.78
N GLU A 49 -20.22 -22.97 -6.14
CA GLU A 49 -20.65 -24.37 -6.01
C GLU A 49 -21.93 -24.50 -5.18
N LYS A 50 -21.99 -23.88 -4.00
CA LYS A 50 -23.15 -23.95 -3.09
C LYS A 50 -24.42 -23.35 -3.70
N TYR A 51 -24.29 -22.27 -4.48
CA TYR A 51 -25.42 -21.52 -5.04
C TYR A 51 -25.51 -21.59 -6.57
N GLN A 52 -24.91 -22.61 -7.18
CA GLN A 52 -24.90 -22.78 -8.65
C GLN A 52 -26.29 -22.66 -9.30
N PRO A 53 -27.38 -23.28 -8.78
CA PRO A 53 -28.70 -23.15 -9.39
C PRO A 53 -29.23 -21.70 -9.42
N LEU A 54 -29.02 -20.97 -8.33
CA LEU A 54 -29.42 -19.56 -8.21
C LEU A 54 -28.64 -18.68 -9.19
N LEU A 55 -27.34 -18.94 -9.35
CA LEU A 55 -26.48 -18.19 -10.26
C LEU A 55 -26.81 -18.47 -11.74
N ILE A 56 -27.12 -19.72 -12.09
CA ILE A 56 -27.58 -20.08 -13.44
C ILE A 56 -28.86 -19.31 -13.79
N GLN A 57 -29.84 -19.29 -12.88
CA GLN A 57 -31.08 -18.54 -13.06
C GLN A 57 -30.81 -17.04 -13.18
N LYS A 58 -29.97 -16.47 -12.31
CA LYS A 58 -29.68 -15.04 -12.29
C LYS A 58 -28.95 -14.55 -13.55
N PHE A 59 -28.06 -15.36 -14.09
CA PHE A 59 -27.27 -15.01 -15.28
C PHE A 59 -27.89 -15.49 -16.60
N ASN A 60 -29.05 -16.14 -16.56
CA ASN A 60 -29.70 -16.75 -17.73
C ASN A 60 -28.76 -17.71 -18.49
N ILE A 61 -27.97 -18.49 -17.76
CA ILE A 61 -27.07 -19.51 -18.32
C ILE A 61 -27.92 -20.72 -18.73
N ASN A 62 -27.58 -21.37 -19.85
CA ASN A 62 -28.33 -22.55 -20.30
C ASN A 62 -28.12 -23.72 -19.32
N PRO A 63 -29.18 -24.21 -18.63
CA PRO A 63 -29.04 -25.27 -17.65
C PRO A 63 -28.76 -26.65 -18.28
N ASN A 64 -28.93 -26.80 -19.60
CA ASN A 64 -28.74 -28.07 -20.31
C ASN A 64 -27.28 -28.33 -20.74
N ILE A 65 -26.32 -27.52 -20.28
CA ILE A 65 -24.90 -27.76 -20.52
C ILE A 65 -24.49 -28.98 -19.68
N SER A 66 -24.07 -30.07 -20.32
CA SER A 66 -23.64 -31.31 -19.64
C SER A 66 -22.30 -31.18 -18.90
N ASP A 67 -21.48 -30.21 -19.30
CA ASP A 67 -20.16 -29.96 -18.72
C ASP A 67 -20.22 -28.94 -17.57
N GLN A 68 -19.99 -29.41 -16.34
CA GLN A 68 -20.00 -28.57 -15.14
C GLN A 68 -18.90 -27.50 -15.17
N TYR A 69 -17.73 -27.77 -15.77
CA TYR A 69 -16.65 -26.79 -15.87
C TYR A 69 -17.03 -25.63 -16.78
N LYS A 70 -17.75 -25.92 -17.87
CA LYS A 70 -18.25 -24.89 -18.78
C LYS A 70 -19.28 -23.99 -18.09
N ILE A 71 -20.17 -24.55 -17.27
CA ILE A 71 -21.11 -23.75 -16.47
C ILE A 71 -20.35 -22.84 -15.49
N GLN A 72 -19.37 -23.38 -14.76
CA GLN A 72 -18.56 -22.59 -13.83
C GLN A 72 -17.80 -21.46 -14.55
N GLN A 73 -17.24 -21.74 -15.72
CA GLN A 73 -16.54 -20.73 -16.52
C GLN A 73 -17.50 -19.61 -16.98
N GLU A 74 -18.71 -19.95 -17.44
CA GLU A 74 -19.70 -18.94 -17.83
C GLU A 74 -20.13 -18.07 -16.62
N ILE A 75 -20.32 -18.68 -15.44
CA ILE A 75 -20.57 -17.94 -14.20
C ILE A 75 -19.42 -16.97 -13.91
N TRP A 76 -18.17 -17.43 -13.99
CA TRP A 76 -16.98 -16.60 -13.79
C TRP A 76 -16.91 -15.43 -14.77
N ASP A 77 -17.20 -15.66 -16.05
CA ASP A 77 -17.21 -14.62 -17.07
C ASP A 77 -18.30 -13.57 -16.81
N HIS A 78 -19.49 -13.99 -16.38
CA HIS A 78 -20.57 -13.09 -15.97
C HIS A 78 -20.19 -12.26 -14.73
N LEU A 79 -19.56 -12.88 -13.73
CA LEU A 79 -19.08 -12.19 -12.52
C LEU A 79 -18.01 -11.15 -12.83
N LYS A 80 -17.05 -11.48 -13.72
CA LYS A 80 -16.04 -10.52 -14.20
C LYS A 80 -16.67 -9.34 -14.95
N ARG A 81 -17.67 -9.61 -15.80
CA ARG A 81 -18.39 -8.56 -16.56
C ARG A 81 -19.21 -7.63 -15.66
N MET A 82 -19.73 -8.11 -14.53
CA MET A 82 -20.47 -7.26 -13.57
C MET A 82 -19.65 -6.08 -13.03
N ARG A 83 -18.32 -6.19 -12.99
CA ARG A 83 -17.41 -5.10 -12.58
C ARG A 83 -17.35 -3.93 -13.57
N SER A 84 -17.39 -4.24 -14.87
CA SER A 84 -17.09 -3.30 -15.97
C SER A 84 -18.35 -2.65 -16.53
N ILE A 85 -19.43 -3.42 -16.64
CA ILE A 85 -20.53 -3.09 -17.54
C ILE A 85 -21.74 -2.57 -16.76
N TYR A 86 -21.98 -2.94 -15.50
CA TYR A 86 -23.25 -2.62 -14.81
C TYR A 86 -23.25 -1.36 -13.93
N LYS A 87 -22.10 -0.76 -13.61
CA LYS A 87 -22.05 0.47 -12.78
C LYS A 87 -21.87 1.77 -13.57
N ASP A 88 -21.41 1.70 -14.83
CA ASP A 88 -21.19 2.89 -15.65
C ASP A 88 -21.77 2.76 -17.06
N ASN A 89 -22.92 3.39 -17.27
CA ASN A 89 -23.58 3.45 -18.57
C ASN A 89 -22.70 4.10 -19.65
N ASN A 90 -21.81 5.03 -19.28
CA ASN A 90 -20.96 5.74 -20.23
C ASN A 90 -19.93 4.81 -20.86
N LYS A 91 -19.45 3.80 -20.13
CA LYS A 91 -18.54 2.78 -20.69
C LYS A 91 -19.21 1.95 -21.78
N ARG A 92 -20.45 1.50 -21.54
CA ARG A 92 -21.26 0.79 -22.56
C ARG A 92 -21.54 1.66 -23.78
N LEU A 93 -21.91 2.92 -23.56
CA LEU A 93 -22.19 3.87 -24.63
C LEU A 93 -20.94 4.12 -25.47
N ARG A 94 -19.79 4.30 -24.83
CA ARG A 94 -18.49 4.46 -25.51
C ARG A 94 -18.14 3.24 -26.36
N GLU A 95 -18.27 2.03 -25.82
CA GLU A 95 -18.04 0.78 -26.59
C GLU A 95 -18.92 0.75 -27.84
N LYS A 96 -20.22 1.04 -27.70
CA LYS A 96 -21.16 1.09 -28.85
C LYS A 96 -20.76 2.15 -29.88
N SER A 97 -20.40 3.35 -29.45
CA SER A 97 -20.02 4.45 -30.34
C SER A 97 -18.73 4.17 -31.12
N MET A 98 -17.80 3.39 -30.56
CA MET A 98 -16.50 3.09 -31.18
C MET A 98 -16.49 1.83 -32.06
N LYS A 99 -17.57 1.02 -32.09
CA LYS A 99 -17.64 -0.23 -32.88
C LYS A 99 -17.35 -0.03 -34.37
N ASN A 100 -17.67 1.14 -34.90
CA ASN A 100 -17.50 1.47 -36.32
C ASN A 100 -16.23 2.28 -36.61
N ASN A 101 -15.35 2.49 -35.62
CA ASN A 101 -14.09 3.20 -35.84
C ASN A 101 -13.19 2.36 -36.76
N GLN A 102 -12.83 2.92 -37.91
CA GLN A 102 -11.81 2.33 -38.78
C GLN A 102 -10.42 2.75 -38.28
N VAL A 103 -9.74 1.84 -37.58
CA VAL A 103 -8.38 2.08 -37.10
C VAL A 103 -7.40 1.93 -38.27
N LEU A 104 -6.70 3.00 -38.60
CA LEU A 104 -5.59 2.96 -39.56
C LEU A 104 -4.30 2.62 -38.80
N TYR A 105 -3.68 1.49 -39.15
CA TYR A 105 -2.42 1.03 -38.53
C TYR A 105 -1.21 1.82 -39.08
N THR A 106 -1.14 3.11 -38.75
CA THR A 106 -0.03 3.97 -39.17
C THR A 106 1.25 3.66 -38.38
N LYS A 107 2.36 4.32 -38.73
CA LYS A 107 3.61 4.21 -37.97
C LYS A 107 3.41 4.75 -36.54
N GLU A 108 2.73 5.87 -36.41
CA GLU A 108 2.41 6.57 -35.17
C GLU A 108 1.54 5.68 -34.27
N TYR A 109 0.52 5.03 -34.83
CA TYR A 109 -0.31 4.08 -34.09
C TYR A 109 0.50 2.90 -33.55
N ARG A 110 1.41 2.33 -34.36
CA ARG A 110 2.27 1.22 -33.92
C ARG A 110 3.22 1.61 -32.80
N GLU A 111 3.80 2.80 -32.86
CA GLU A 111 4.66 3.32 -31.79
C GLU A 111 3.86 3.53 -30.50
N PHE A 112 2.64 4.08 -30.58
CA PHE A 112 1.74 4.19 -29.43
C PHE A 112 1.41 2.83 -28.80
N ILE A 113 1.03 1.83 -29.61
CA ILE A 113 0.71 0.47 -29.14
C ILE A 113 1.93 -0.19 -28.48
N ARG A 114 3.15 0.04 -29.00
CA ARG A 114 4.38 -0.50 -28.40
C ARG A 114 4.60 0.02 -26.98
N GLU A 115 4.34 1.30 -26.74
CA GLU A 115 4.46 1.91 -25.41
C GLU A 115 3.28 1.57 -24.49
N LEU A 116 2.09 1.34 -25.04
CA LEU A 116 0.91 0.93 -24.28
C LEU A 116 1.00 -0.52 -23.79
N TYR A 117 1.60 -1.40 -24.60
CA TYR A 117 1.79 -2.82 -24.29
C TYR A 117 3.28 -3.22 -24.32
N PRO A 118 4.10 -2.68 -23.40
CA PRO A 118 5.52 -2.97 -23.38
C PRO A 118 5.73 -4.46 -23.13
N ILE A 119 6.60 -5.08 -23.92
CA ILE A 119 6.99 -6.49 -23.73
C ILE A 119 8.26 -6.50 -22.88
N ASN A 120 8.18 -7.04 -21.67
CA ASN A 120 9.36 -7.19 -20.82
C ASN A 120 10.35 -8.17 -21.46
N ILE A 121 11.48 -7.68 -21.97
CA ILE A 121 12.49 -8.49 -22.67
C ILE A 121 13.05 -9.61 -21.77
N LYS A 122 13.08 -9.41 -20.44
CA LYS A 122 13.49 -10.43 -19.46
C LYS A 122 12.51 -11.61 -19.36
N SER A 123 11.24 -11.45 -19.79
CA SER A 123 10.21 -12.50 -19.78
C SER A 123 10.26 -13.43 -21.00
N LYS A 124 11.10 -13.15 -22.01
CA LYS A 124 11.24 -14.00 -23.22
C LYS A 124 11.74 -15.43 -22.91
N LYS A 125 12.28 -15.69 -21.72
CA LYS A 125 12.95 -16.96 -21.39
C LYS A 125 12.07 -18.08 -20.80
N LYS A 126 10.75 -17.93 -20.62
CA LYS A 126 9.92 -18.98 -19.97
C LYS A 126 8.53 -19.19 -20.56
N ILE A 127 8.33 -18.95 -21.85
CA ILE A 127 7.00 -19.17 -22.49
C ILE A 127 6.83 -20.64 -22.92
N PHE A 128 7.91 -21.40 -23.08
CA PHE A 128 7.87 -22.77 -23.61
C PHE A 128 8.68 -23.79 -22.78
N ASP A 129 8.93 -23.53 -21.49
CA ASP A 129 9.39 -24.61 -20.61
C ASP A 129 8.22 -25.58 -20.37
N SER A 130 8.46 -26.85 -20.67
CA SER A 130 7.51 -27.91 -20.99
C SER A 130 6.67 -28.46 -19.83
N GLU A 131 6.46 -27.68 -18.76
CA GLU A 131 5.68 -28.09 -17.59
C GLU A 131 4.61 -27.05 -17.19
N VAL A 132 3.86 -26.53 -18.17
CA VAL A 132 2.67 -25.71 -17.85
C VAL A 132 1.48 -26.64 -17.59
N LYS A 133 1.27 -27.04 -16.33
CA LYS A 133 0.06 -27.76 -15.90
C LYS A 133 -1.10 -26.88 -15.41
N TYR A 134 -1.00 -25.54 -15.40
CA TYR A 134 -2.12 -24.66 -15.03
C TYR A 134 -2.11 -23.33 -15.80
N PHE A 135 -3.31 -22.76 -15.99
CA PHE A 135 -3.54 -21.43 -16.56
C PHE A 135 -2.91 -20.38 -15.62
N ASP A 136 -1.74 -19.85 -15.97
CA ASP A 136 -1.00 -18.90 -15.14
C ASP A 136 -1.60 -17.48 -15.23
N PHE A 137 -2.73 -17.28 -14.54
CA PHE A 137 -3.43 -16.00 -14.48
C PHE A 137 -2.54 -14.86 -13.97
N VAL A 138 -1.62 -15.17 -13.05
CA VAL A 138 -0.78 -14.18 -12.39
C VAL A 138 0.27 -13.65 -13.36
N ASN A 139 1.07 -14.51 -13.99
CA ASN A 139 2.10 -14.04 -14.92
C ASN A 139 1.51 -13.42 -16.20
N ASN A 140 0.37 -13.93 -16.68
CA ASN A 140 -0.34 -13.34 -17.81
C ASN A 140 -0.84 -11.92 -17.52
N SER A 141 -1.36 -11.67 -16.31
CA SER A 141 -1.80 -10.32 -15.91
C SER A 141 -0.65 -9.31 -15.76
N LYS A 142 0.59 -9.78 -15.53
CA LYS A 142 1.78 -8.96 -15.26
C LYS A 142 2.55 -8.52 -16.52
N LYS A 143 2.19 -9.03 -17.71
CA LYS A 143 2.98 -8.91 -18.95
C LYS A 143 3.19 -7.49 -19.48
N HIS A 144 2.25 -6.58 -19.24
CA HIS A 144 2.18 -5.25 -19.90
C HIS A 144 2.21 -4.06 -18.92
N LEU A 145 2.77 -4.23 -17.72
CA LEU A 145 2.57 -3.25 -16.65
C LEU A 145 3.71 -2.22 -16.49
N ASN A 146 4.89 -2.47 -17.08
CA ASN A 146 6.03 -1.56 -17.01
C ASN A 146 5.94 -0.47 -18.09
N ILE A 147 4.96 0.43 -17.96
CA ILE A 147 4.68 1.49 -18.93
C ILE A 147 5.50 2.74 -18.61
N ASN A 148 6.20 3.27 -19.61
CA ASN A 148 6.78 4.62 -19.52
C ASN A 148 5.68 5.65 -19.81
N HIS A 149 5.12 6.25 -18.76
CA HIS A 149 3.99 7.16 -18.90
C HIS A 149 4.29 8.44 -19.70
N ASP A 150 5.52 8.96 -19.64
CA ASP A 150 5.89 10.18 -20.37
C ASP A 150 6.05 9.91 -21.85
N GLU A 151 6.71 8.80 -22.21
CA GLU A 151 6.81 8.38 -23.60
C GLU A 151 5.44 7.97 -24.16
N LEU A 152 4.62 7.27 -23.38
CA LEU A 152 3.25 6.91 -23.78
C LEU A 152 2.39 8.14 -24.09
N TYR A 153 2.46 9.20 -23.27
CA TYR A 153 1.74 10.46 -23.54
C TYR A 153 2.28 11.16 -24.79
N LYS A 154 3.59 11.18 -24.97
CA LYS A 154 4.21 11.72 -26.19
C LYS A 154 3.70 11.00 -27.45
N ARG A 155 3.66 9.66 -27.42
CA ARG A 155 3.11 8.86 -28.53
C ARG A 155 1.61 9.05 -28.72
N TYR A 156 0.86 9.32 -27.66
CA TYR A 156 -0.54 9.70 -27.77
C TYR A 156 -0.70 11.04 -28.53
N LEU A 157 0.17 12.02 -28.29
CA LEU A 157 0.13 13.31 -29.00
C LEU A 157 0.55 13.20 -30.48
N ASP A 158 1.34 12.17 -30.85
CA ASP A 158 1.68 11.88 -32.25
C ASP A 158 0.46 11.37 -33.06
N LEU A 159 -0.63 10.95 -32.39
CA LEU A 159 -1.84 10.47 -33.06
C LEU A 159 -2.65 11.65 -33.66
N PRO A 160 -3.40 11.43 -34.75
CA PRO A 160 -4.23 12.47 -35.33
C PRO A 160 -5.29 12.97 -34.34
N SER A 161 -5.47 14.29 -34.23
CA SER A 161 -6.42 14.89 -33.29
C SER A 161 -7.87 14.89 -33.85
N PRO A 162 -8.90 14.52 -33.06
CA PRO A 162 -8.81 13.99 -31.70
C PRO A 162 -8.46 12.49 -31.71
N ALA A 163 -7.43 12.12 -30.95
CA ALA A 163 -6.84 10.78 -30.98
C ALA A 163 -7.84 9.62 -30.76
N PRO A 164 -8.87 9.73 -29.89
CA PRO A 164 -9.82 8.64 -29.64
C PRO A 164 -10.58 8.16 -30.89
N ARG A 165 -10.70 8.97 -31.95
CA ARG A 165 -11.32 8.55 -33.22
C ARG A 165 -10.47 7.55 -34.01
N TYR A 166 -9.17 7.53 -33.77
CA TYR A 166 -8.19 6.75 -34.54
C TYR A 166 -7.70 5.51 -33.79
N MET A 167 -8.38 5.13 -32.69
CA MET A 167 -8.07 3.94 -31.90
C MET A 167 -9.32 3.08 -31.67
N ASN A 168 -9.09 1.80 -31.39
CA ASN A 168 -10.17 0.90 -31.00
C ASN A 168 -10.55 1.14 -29.52
N HIS A 169 -11.68 0.57 -29.11
CA HIS A 169 -12.19 0.73 -27.75
C HIS A 169 -11.25 0.16 -26.68
N GLU A 170 -10.66 -1.01 -26.93
CA GLU A 170 -9.80 -1.71 -25.96
C GLU A 170 -8.51 -0.93 -25.68
N ASP A 171 -7.88 -0.39 -26.72
CA ASP A 171 -6.66 0.42 -26.63
C ASP A 171 -6.93 1.74 -25.91
N LEU A 172 -8.06 2.40 -26.19
CA LEU A 172 -8.47 3.60 -25.45
C LEU A 172 -8.68 3.29 -23.97
N GLU A 173 -9.41 2.22 -23.64
CA GLU A 173 -9.67 1.84 -22.25
C GLU A 173 -8.38 1.46 -21.52
N ASN A 174 -7.48 0.72 -22.18
CA ASN A 174 -6.18 0.38 -21.60
C ASN A 174 -5.31 1.62 -21.40
N PHE A 175 -5.31 2.56 -22.36
CA PHE A 175 -4.63 3.83 -22.21
C PHE A 175 -5.17 4.65 -21.05
N ILE A 176 -6.49 4.83 -20.93
CA ILE A 176 -7.13 5.55 -19.81
C ILE A 176 -6.81 4.87 -18.48
N ASN A 177 -6.95 3.55 -18.41
CA ASN A 177 -6.65 2.79 -17.20
C ASN A 177 -5.20 3.00 -16.77
N ASN A 178 -4.25 2.88 -17.69
CA ASN A 178 -2.82 2.99 -17.38
C ASN A 178 -2.38 4.43 -17.16
N PHE A 179 -2.77 5.36 -18.03
CA PHE A 179 -2.28 6.73 -17.99
C PHE A 179 -3.06 7.62 -17.01
N ILE A 180 -4.40 7.61 -17.02
CA ILE A 180 -5.23 8.52 -16.19
C ILE A 180 -5.49 7.92 -14.81
N LEU A 181 -5.93 6.66 -14.76
CA LEU A 181 -6.42 6.06 -13.51
C LEU A 181 -5.30 5.47 -12.65
N ARG A 182 -4.18 5.04 -13.25
CA ARG A 182 -3.11 4.29 -12.54
C ARG A 182 -1.85 5.10 -12.21
N ARG A 183 -1.56 6.24 -12.84
CA ARG A 183 -0.28 6.95 -12.60
C ARG A 183 -0.16 7.41 -11.13
N LYS A 184 0.82 6.85 -10.40
CA LYS A 184 1.10 7.17 -8.98
C LYS A 184 2.37 8.01 -8.77
N HIS A 185 3.15 8.25 -9.83
CA HIS A 185 4.54 8.73 -9.73
C HIS A 185 4.76 10.13 -9.14
N TYR A 186 3.70 10.89 -8.88
CA TYR A 186 3.78 12.25 -8.32
C TYR A 186 3.67 12.33 -6.79
N ALA A 187 3.54 11.19 -6.13
CA ALA A 187 3.51 11.08 -4.67
C ALA A 187 4.72 10.27 -4.20
N ASN A 188 5.94 10.79 -4.42
CA ASN A 188 7.13 10.19 -3.85
C ASN A 188 7.28 10.66 -2.40
N SER A 189 6.54 10.01 -1.49
CA SER A 189 6.60 10.35 -0.06
C SER A 189 8.00 10.13 0.51
N ASN A 190 8.83 9.24 -0.07
CA ASN A 190 10.16 8.96 0.45
C ASN A 190 11.09 10.18 0.46
N GLN A 191 10.98 11.08 -0.53
CA GLN A 191 11.79 12.31 -0.54
C GLN A 191 11.34 13.28 0.54
N ILE A 192 10.03 13.45 0.71
CA ILE A 192 9.46 14.30 1.75
C ILE A 192 9.77 13.71 3.13
N GLU A 193 9.53 12.41 3.34
CA GLU A 193 9.87 11.68 4.56
C GLU A 193 11.36 11.76 4.88
N GLY A 194 12.24 11.71 3.88
CA GLY A 194 13.67 11.93 4.09
C GLY A 194 14.02 13.32 4.56
N CYS A 195 13.38 14.35 4.01
CA CYS A 195 13.54 15.71 4.51
C CYS A 195 12.99 15.86 5.94
N ILE A 196 11.85 15.23 6.25
CA ILE A 196 11.24 15.21 7.59
C ILE A 196 12.18 14.54 8.59
N ILE A 197 12.75 13.39 8.24
CA ILE A 197 13.66 12.66 9.14
C ILE A 197 14.95 13.45 9.41
N LYS A 198 15.48 14.16 8.41
CA LYS A 198 16.65 15.05 8.55
C LYS A 198 16.35 16.38 9.27
N GLU A 199 15.12 16.61 9.71
CA GLU A 199 14.66 17.92 10.18
C GLU A 199 14.91 19.06 9.17
N ASN A 200 15.00 18.73 7.88
CA ASN A 200 15.25 19.68 6.79
C ASN A 200 13.93 20.22 6.22
N PHE A 201 13.34 21.18 6.93
CA PHE A 201 12.06 21.80 6.57
C PHE A 201 12.09 22.48 5.19
N GLN A 202 13.14 23.25 4.90
CA GLN A 202 13.29 23.97 3.62
C GLN A 202 13.39 23.00 2.44
N GLY A 203 14.10 21.88 2.61
CA GLY A 203 14.15 20.79 1.64
C GLY A 203 12.78 20.13 1.43
N ALA A 204 12.02 19.91 2.51
CA ALA A 204 10.66 19.36 2.43
C ALA A 204 9.71 20.29 1.65
N ILE A 205 9.73 21.59 1.94
CA ILE A 205 8.91 22.60 1.26
C ILE A 205 9.24 22.67 -0.23
N LYS A 206 10.53 22.76 -0.59
CA LYS A 206 10.97 22.74 -2.00
C LYS A 206 10.52 21.48 -2.73
N THR A 207 10.62 20.32 -2.06
CA THR A 207 10.20 19.04 -2.62
C THR A 207 8.69 19.00 -2.83
N ILE A 208 7.89 19.45 -1.87
CA ILE A 208 6.42 19.51 -1.98
C ILE A 208 5.99 20.45 -3.10
N ASN A 209 6.54 21.66 -3.16
CA ASN A 209 6.18 22.63 -4.19
C ASN A 209 6.56 22.12 -5.60
N ARG A 210 7.71 21.45 -5.75
CA ARG A 210 8.06 20.77 -6.99
C ARG A 210 7.05 19.66 -7.34
N GLN A 211 6.69 18.80 -6.38
CA GLN A 211 5.70 17.75 -6.61
C GLN A 211 4.32 18.32 -6.96
N ASN A 212 3.92 19.46 -6.39
CA ASN A 212 2.69 20.16 -6.74
C ASN A 212 2.71 20.67 -8.19
N GLU A 213 3.83 21.19 -8.67
CA GLU A 213 3.97 21.58 -10.08
C GLU A 213 3.89 20.37 -11.02
N ASP A 214 4.58 19.26 -10.68
CA ASP A 214 4.51 18.03 -11.47
C ASP A 214 3.07 17.48 -11.53
N ARG A 215 2.29 17.60 -10.43
CA ARG A 215 0.87 17.23 -10.38
C ARG A 215 0.01 18.14 -11.25
N LYS A 216 0.30 19.44 -11.28
CA LYS A 216 -0.40 20.41 -12.13
C LYS A 216 -0.19 20.09 -13.62
N ILE A 217 1.06 19.87 -14.03
CA ILE A 217 1.40 19.45 -15.40
C ILE A 217 0.63 18.18 -15.77
N TYR A 218 0.62 17.18 -14.88
CA TYR A 218 -0.11 15.94 -15.13
C TYR A 218 -1.63 16.12 -15.23
N LYS A 219 -2.20 16.98 -14.39
CA LYS A 219 -3.62 17.34 -14.46
C LYS A 219 -3.93 17.94 -15.82
N GLU A 220 -3.10 18.84 -16.34
CA GLU A 220 -3.25 19.43 -17.67
C GLU A 220 -3.19 18.37 -18.79
N MET A 221 -2.26 17.41 -18.69
CA MET A 221 -2.21 16.26 -19.61
C MET A 221 -3.50 15.43 -19.57
N CYS A 222 -4.03 15.15 -18.38
CA CYS A 222 -5.29 14.42 -18.24
C CYS A 222 -6.47 15.21 -18.82
N ILE A 223 -6.54 16.52 -18.58
CA ILE A 223 -7.57 17.39 -19.15
C ILE A 223 -7.50 17.38 -20.68
N LYS A 224 -6.30 17.40 -21.28
CA LYS A 224 -6.12 17.28 -22.73
C LYS A 224 -6.73 15.99 -23.28
N VAL A 225 -6.44 14.84 -22.67
CA VAL A 225 -7.01 13.55 -23.08
C VAL A 225 -8.53 13.54 -22.96
N ILE A 226 -9.08 14.08 -21.86
CA ILE A 226 -10.52 14.12 -21.62
C ILE A 226 -11.23 15.06 -22.61
N ASN A 227 -10.59 16.18 -22.97
CA ASN A 227 -11.08 17.06 -24.02
C ASN A 227 -11.09 16.37 -25.38
N ASP A 228 -10.09 15.55 -25.71
CA ASP A 228 -10.08 14.77 -26.95
C ASP A 228 -11.20 13.73 -26.99
N ILE A 229 -11.51 13.09 -25.84
CA ILE A 229 -12.67 12.19 -25.69
C ILE A 229 -13.97 12.95 -25.96
N HIS A 230 -14.12 14.15 -25.37
CA HIS A 230 -15.29 15.00 -25.59
C HIS A 230 -15.41 15.45 -27.06
N MET A 231 -14.32 15.91 -27.69
CA MET A 231 -14.28 16.28 -29.12
C MET A 231 -14.56 15.09 -30.05
N SER A 232 -14.33 13.87 -29.55
CA SER A 232 -14.67 12.63 -30.25
C SER A 232 -16.14 12.23 -30.10
N ASN A 233 -16.97 13.03 -29.41
CA ASN A 233 -18.35 12.70 -29.04
C ASN A 233 -18.47 11.41 -28.23
N LEU A 234 -17.44 11.10 -27.44
CA LEU A 234 -17.43 9.94 -26.55
C LEU A 234 -17.77 10.39 -25.12
N PRO A 235 -18.59 9.62 -24.40
CA PRO A 235 -18.95 9.97 -23.03
C PRO A 235 -17.78 9.72 -22.08
N VAL A 236 -17.60 10.60 -21.08
CA VAL A 236 -16.58 10.47 -20.02
C VAL A 236 -17.09 9.53 -18.92
N THR A 237 -16.28 8.58 -18.47
CA THR A 237 -16.70 7.61 -17.43
C THR A 237 -16.74 8.23 -16.05
N ARG A 238 -17.50 7.62 -15.13
CA ARG A 238 -17.54 8.00 -13.71
C ARG A 238 -16.16 7.99 -13.07
N ASN A 239 -15.35 6.95 -13.34
CA ASN A 239 -13.99 6.84 -12.81
C ASN A 239 -13.07 7.95 -13.32
N GLU A 240 -13.20 8.35 -14.58
CA GLU A 240 -12.47 9.49 -15.15
C GLU A 240 -12.86 10.80 -14.47
N GLN A 241 -14.17 11.05 -14.26
CA GLN A 241 -14.68 12.24 -13.57
C GLN A 241 -14.11 12.34 -12.14
N ILE A 242 -14.22 11.26 -11.36
CA ILE A 242 -13.70 11.19 -9.98
C ILE A 242 -12.19 11.46 -9.95
N ARG A 243 -11.45 10.90 -10.91
CA ARG A 243 -10.00 11.07 -10.98
C ARG A 243 -9.62 12.52 -11.26
N LEU A 244 -10.34 13.22 -12.15
CA LEU A 244 -10.08 14.64 -12.41
C LEU A 244 -10.42 15.53 -11.21
N ILE A 245 -11.51 15.24 -10.48
CA ILE A 245 -11.85 15.92 -9.22
C ILE A 245 -10.72 15.74 -8.21
N TYR A 246 -10.28 14.50 -7.99
CA TYR A 246 -9.15 14.19 -7.12
C TYR A 246 -7.87 14.96 -7.50
N LEU A 247 -7.49 14.97 -8.78
CA LEU A 247 -6.29 15.67 -9.25
C LEU A 247 -6.41 17.19 -9.11
N SER A 248 -7.63 17.73 -9.13
CA SER A 248 -7.86 19.17 -9.04
C SER A 248 -7.67 19.71 -7.64
N TYR A 249 -7.92 18.90 -6.62
CA TYR A 249 -7.91 19.30 -5.21
C TYR A 249 -6.98 18.40 -4.37
N PHE A 250 -5.99 17.77 -5.01
CA PHE A 250 -5.08 16.89 -4.31
C PHE A 250 -4.34 17.63 -3.19
N LYS A 251 -4.32 17.02 -2.00
CA LYS A 251 -3.55 17.48 -0.85
C LYS A 251 -2.94 16.26 -0.15
N ASP A 252 -1.69 16.42 0.27
CA ASP A 252 -0.99 15.36 1.01
C ASP A 252 -1.61 15.14 2.40
N ARG A 253 -1.16 14.10 3.09
CA ARG A 253 -1.69 13.73 4.41
C ARG A 253 -1.36 14.82 5.44
N GLN A 254 -2.24 15.04 6.42
CA GLN A 254 -2.07 16.13 7.39
C GLN A 254 -0.95 15.87 8.41
N ASP A 255 -0.52 14.63 8.61
CA ASP A 255 0.69 14.33 9.38
C ASP A 255 1.95 14.96 8.74
N ILE A 256 2.02 14.96 7.40
CA ILE A 256 3.08 15.63 6.64
C ILE A 256 2.93 17.15 6.71
N ILE A 257 1.69 17.65 6.59
CA ILE A 257 1.42 19.10 6.57
C ILE A 257 1.66 19.73 7.95
N LYS A 258 1.12 19.16 9.04
CA LYS A 258 1.34 19.61 10.42
C LYS A 258 2.83 19.64 10.79
N TYR A 259 3.65 18.77 10.19
CA TYR A 259 5.10 18.81 10.39
C TYR A 259 5.73 20.10 9.84
N ILE A 260 5.21 20.64 8.74
CA ILE A 260 5.76 21.78 8.01
C ILE A 260 5.12 23.10 8.44
N ASP A 261 3.81 23.09 8.72
CA ASP A 261 3.02 24.27 9.10
C ASP A 261 3.52 24.98 10.36
N LYS A 262 4.39 24.35 11.17
CA LYS A 262 5.08 24.98 12.29
C LYS A 262 5.84 26.27 11.91
N ASN A 263 6.20 26.44 10.64
CA ASN A 263 7.01 27.56 10.15
C ASN A 263 6.25 28.60 9.28
N ASN A 264 4.92 28.52 9.16
CA ASN A 264 4.07 29.50 8.45
C ASN A 264 4.42 29.80 6.97
N GLU A 265 5.15 28.92 6.28
CA GLU A 265 5.42 29.07 4.85
C GLU A 265 4.32 28.44 3.98
N LYS A 266 3.95 29.12 2.88
CA LYS A 266 2.84 28.68 2.01
C LYS A 266 3.25 27.46 1.17
N LEU A 267 2.52 26.37 1.35
CA LEU A 267 2.54 25.20 0.47
C LEU A 267 1.57 25.44 -0.69
N ASN A 268 2.03 25.28 -1.94
CA ASN A 268 1.25 25.56 -3.15
C ASN A 268 0.21 24.46 -3.46
N TYR A 269 -0.61 24.08 -2.48
CA TYR A 269 -1.73 23.17 -2.70
C TYR A 269 -2.94 23.92 -3.25
N PRO A 270 -3.75 23.29 -4.12
CA PRO A 270 -5.08 23.81 -4.44
C PRO A 270 -5.95 23.83 -3.18
N GLU A 271 -6.80 24.84 -3.02
CA GLU A 271 -7.78 24.91 -1.93
C GLU A 271 -9.08 24.21 -2.33
N TYR A 272 -9.76 23.58 -1.37
CA TYR A 272 -11.08 22.99 -1.53
C TYR A 272 -11.99 23.53 -0.43
N ASN A 273 -13.01 24.29 -0.78
CA ASN A 273 -13.91 24.93 0.18
C ASN A 273 -15.39 24.62 -0.09
N TRP A 274 -16.27 25.20 0.72
CA TRP A 274 -17.73 25.02 0.62
C TRP A 274 -18.31 25.44 -0.75
N ASN A 275 -17.77 26.47 -1.38
CA ASN A 275 -18.25 26.94 -2.68
C ASN A 275 -17.89 25.92 -3.78
N ASP A 276 -16.66 25.39 -3.76
CA ASP A 276 -16.24 24.32 -4.67
C ASP A 276 -17.11 23.07 -4.50
N TYR A 277 -17.37 22.68 -3.25
CA TYR A 277 -18.25 21.56 -2.92
C TYR A 277 -19.66 21.73 -3.46
N SER A 278 -20.27 22.89 -3.21
CA SER A 278 -21.64 23.19 -3.64
C SER A 278 -21.76 23.20 -5.17
N ALA A 279 -20.80 23.82 -5.87
CA ALA A 279 -20.77 23.86 -7.33
C ALA A 279 -20.59 22.47 -7.97
N MET A 280 -19.78 21.59 -7.35
CA MET A 280 -19.62 20.22 -7.82
C MET A 280 -20.88 19.39 -7.62
N LEU A 281 -21.58 19.55 -6.49
CA LEU A 281 -22.84 18.85 -6.27
C LEU A 281 -23.92 19.31 -7.24
N GLU A 282 -23.99 20.61 -7.54
CA GLU A 282 -24.92 21.13 -8.55
C GLU A 282 -24.60 20.57 -9.94
N SER A 283 -23.31 20.47 -10.30
CA SER A 283 -22.87 20.02 -11.62
C SER A 283 -23.01 18.51 -11.85
N PHE A 284 -22.66 17.69 -10.85
CA PHE A 284 -22.59 16.23 -10.99
C PHE A 284 -23.76 15.49 -10.35
N GLY A 285 -24.55 16.17 -9.51
CA GLY A 285 -25.62 15.60 -8.72
C GLY A 285 -25.14 14.73 -7.55
N GLU A 286 -26.11 14.25 -6.75
CA GLU A 286 -25.85 13.36 -5.62
C GLU A 286 -25.66 11.91 -6.09
N ARG A 287 -24.40 11.48 -6.15
CA ARG A 287 -24.01 10.10 -6.47
C ARG A 287 -23.07 9.56 -5.40
N ASP A 288 -23.11 8.24 -5.18
CA ASP A 288 -22.27 7.53 -4.21
C ASP A 288 -20.78 7.78 -4.42
N ASP A 289 -20.36 7.78 -5.68
CA ASP A 289 -18.98 7.92 -6.08
C ASP A 289 -18.46 9.35 -6.00
N ILE A 290 -19.31 10.35 -6.31
CA ILE A 290 -19.04 11.78 -6.13
C ILE A 290 -18.97 12.15 -4.66
N LEU A 291 -19.99 11.82 -3.87
CA LEU A 291 -20.00 12.08 -2.43
C LEU A 291 -18.81 11.40 -1.74
N GLY A 292 -18.42 10.21 -2.19
CA GLY A 292 -17.23 9.51 -1.69
C GLY A 292 -15.91 10.27 -1.94
N ILE A 293 -15.70 10.84 -3.13
CA ILE A 293 -14.49 11.62 -3.42
C ILE A 293 -14.52 13.00 -2.73
N LEU A 294 -15.67 13.66 -2.68
CA LEU A 294 -15.82 14.94 -1.99
C LEU A 294 -15.57 14.78 -0.49
N LEU A 295 -16.07 13.70 0.12
CA LEU A 295 -15.77 13.37 1.52
C LEU A 295 -14.28 13.14 1.74
N PHE A 296 -13.64 12.37 0.85
CA PHE A 296 -12.20 12.16 0.93
C PHE A 296 -11.42 13.48 0.84
N LEU A 297 -11.78 14.38 -0.08
CA LEU A 297 -11.16 15.70 -0.19
C LEU A 297 -11.42 16.54 1.06
N ALA A 298 -12.64 16.55 1.59
CA ALA A 298 -12.97 17.26 2.82
C ALA A 298 -12.11 16.79 4.00
N THR A 299 -11.92 15.46 4.15
CA THR A 299 -11.01 14.93 5.19
C THR A 299 -9.55 15.35 4.98
N ARG A 300 -9.08 15.52 3.74
CA ARG A 300 -7.72 15.99 3.45
C ARG A 300 -7.53 17.47 3.71
N HIS A 301 -8.53 18.28 3.40
CA HIS A 301 -8.48 19.73 3.56
C HIS A 301 -8.86 20.22 4.96
N ASP A 302 -9.37 19.33 5.82
CA ASP A 302 -9.90 19.64 7.15
C ASP A 302 -11.18 20.49 7.12
N GLU A 303 -12.02 20.27 6.10
CA GLU A 303 -13.29 20.97 5.89
C GLU A 303 -14.44 20.24 6.61
N PHE A 304 -14.51 20.39 7.93
CA PHE A 304 -15.48 19.66 8.75
C PHE A 304 -16.94 19.97 8.41
N ASP A 305 -17.26 21.19 7.98
CA ASP A 305 -18.63 21.56 7.62
C ASP A 305 -19.13 20.76 6.41
N ILE A 306 -18.25 20.52 5.43
CA ILE A 306 -18.54 19.66 4.26
C ILE A 306 -18.76 18.21 4.72
N ILE A 307 -17.93 17.71 5.64
CA ILE A 307 -18.11 16.35 6.22
C ILE A 307 -19.48 16.26 6.90
N LYS A 308 -19.85 17.29 7.68
CA LYS A 308 -21.12 17.36 8.41
C LYS A 308 -22.34 17.37 7.49
N ASP A 309 -22.22 17.94 6.30
CA ASP A 309 -23.28 17.93 5.29
C ASP A 309 -23.35 16.59 4.53
N ILE A 310 -22.21 15.99 4.18
CA ILE A 310 -22.19 14.73 3.43
C ILE A 310 -22.71 13.55 4.26
N LEU A 311 -22.30 13.41 5.52
CA LEU A 311 -22.60 12.20 6.31
C LEU A 311 -24.11 11.90 6.43
N PRO A 312 -24.98 12.87 6.76
CA PRO A 312 -26.42 12.64 6.80
C PRO A 312 -27.04 12.27 5.45
N ARG A 313 -26.49 12.76 4.32
CA ARG A 313 -26.99 12.46 2.96
C ARG A 313 -26.72 11.03 2.50
N VAL A 314 -25.80 10.33 3.18
CA VAL A 314 -25.40 8.95 2.86
C VAL A 314 -25.78 7.96 3.97
N GLY A 315 -26.67 8.36 4.87
CA GLY A 315 -27.14 7.53 5.98
C GLY A 315 -26.12 7.35 7.11
N LEU A 316 -25.09 8.19 7.18
CA LEU A 316 -24.02 8.15 8.19
C LEU A 316 -24.09 9.32 9.19
N GLY A 317 -25.23 10.04 9.25
CA GLY A 317 -25.41 11.17 10.16
C GLY A 317 -25.22 10.80 11.63
N GLU A 318 -25.56 9.57 12.02
CA GLU A 318 -25.38 9.05 13.38
C GLU A 318 -23.92 9.07 13.83
N LEU A 319 -22.95 9.00 12.91
CA LEU A 319 -21.53 9.09 13.23
C LEU A 319 -21.17 10.39 13.95
N ILE A 320 -21.91 11.46 13.66
CA ILE A 320 -21.71 12.81 14.20
C ILE A 320 -22.95 13.33 14.96
N ASN A 321 -23.80 12.42 15.47
CA ASN A 321 -25.06 12.73 16.15
C ASN A 321 -26.01 13.65 15.36
N SER A 322 -26.03 13.49 14.04
CA SER A 322 -26.94 14.20 13.15
C SER A 322 -28.01 13.25 12.63
N ASN A 323 -29.24 13.75 12.45
CA ASN A 323 -30.30 12.98 11.82
C ASN A 323 -29.99 12.80 10.32
N ASN A 324 -30.21 11.60 9.79
CA ASN A 324 -30.06 11.34 8.36
C ASN A 324 -31.04 12.19 7.55
N ILE A 325 -30.53 12.81 6.48
CA ILE A 325 -31.32 13.64 5.57
C ILE A 325 -31.99 12.67 4.60
N ASN A 326 -33.17 12.19 4.98
CA ASN A 326 -33.95 11.14 4.31
C ASN A 326 -33.31 9.75 4.37
N SER A 327 -34.12 8.71 4.17
CA SER A 327 -33.67 7.32 3.97
C SER A 327 -32.90 7.22 2.64
N SER A 328 -31.71 7.82 2.56
CA SER A 328 -30.89 7.84 1.36
C SER A 328 -30.51 6.40 0.99
N MET A 329 -30.91 5.93 -0.19
CA MET A 329 -30.41 4.66 -0.76
C MET A 329 -28.91 4.71 -1.10
N ILE A 330 -28.29 5.90 -1.01
CA ILE A 330 -26.88 6.12 -1.34
C ILE A 330 -26.01 5.55 -0.23
N LYS A 331 -25.29 4.47 -0.52
CA LYS A 331 -24.33 3.85 0.40
C LYS A 331 -22.91 4.14 -0.08
N LEU A 332 -22.10 4.78 0.77
CA LEU A 332 -20.69 4.97 0.46
C LEU A 332 -19.94 3.63 0.48
N LYS A 333 -18.83 3.61 -0.26
CA LYS A 333 -17.89 2.50 -0.18
C LYS A 333 -17.20 2.48 1.18
N ASP A 334 -16.95 1.28 1.66
CA ASP A 334 -16.24 0.97 2.89
C ASP A 334 -14.91 1.71 3.08
N ILE A 335 -14.19 2.01 1.99
CA ILE A 335 -12.95 2.80 2.03
C ILE A 335 -13.15 4.22 2.60
N SER A 336 -14.36 4.79 2.48
CA SER A 336 -14.71 6.08 3.07
C SER A 336 -14.69 6.02 4.60
N LEU A 337 -15.08 4.89 5.21
CA LEU A 337 -15.02 4.70 6.66
C LEU A 337 -13.56 4.69 7.15
N ASN A 338 -12.65 4.09 6.37
CA ASN A 338 -11.22 4.14 6.70
C ASN A 338 -10.69 5.58 6.70
N HIS A 339 -11.10 6.39 5.71
CA HIS A 339 -10.73 7.81 5.68
C HIS A 339 -11.27 8.58 6.89
N LEU A 340 -12.51 8.31 7.30
CA LEU A 340 -13.09 8.91 8.51
C LEU A 340 -12.36 8.49 9.78
N LEU A 341 -12.01 7.21 9.93
CA LEU A 341 -11.20 6.73 11.07
C LEU A 341 -9.86 7.49 11.15
N PHE A 342 -9.15 7.61 10.04
CA PHE A 342 -7.90 8.37 10.00
C PHE A 342 -8.12 9.85 10.31
N TYR A 343 -9.18 10.45 9.78
CA TYR A 343 -9.52 11.84 10.04
C TYR A 343 -9.80 12.09 11.53
N PHE A 344 -10.70 11.31 12.14
CA PHE A 344 -11.04 11.42 13.56
C PHE A 344 -9.87 11.10 14.50
N THR A 345 -8.89 10.31 14.05
CA THR A 345 -7.70 10.00 14.84
C THR A 345 -6.63 11.11 14.77
N TYR A 346 -6.29 11.58 13.57
CA TYR A 346 -5.09 12.42 13.37
C TYR A 346 -5.39 13.92 13.21
N TYR A 347 -6.60 14.27 12.79
CA TYR A 347 -6.90 15.60 12.28
C TYR A 347 -7.60 16.44 13.34
N ILE A 348 -8.65 15.89 13.95
CA ILE A 348 -9.53 16.60 14.89
C ILE A 348 -9.37 16.16 16.35
N ILE A 349 -8.23 15.58 16.73
CA ILE A 349 -7.99 15.13 18.11
C ILE A 349 -8.15 16.26 19.15
N ASP A 350 -7.96 17.51 18.71
CA ASP A 350 -8.14 18.71 19.54
C ASP A 350 -9.61 19.11 19.71
N ARG A 351 -10.56 18.50 18.98
CA ARG A 351 -12.00 18.78 19.10
C ARG A 351 -12.61 17.96 20.23
N PRO A 352 -13.48 18.52 21.09
CA PRO A 352 -14.05 17.80 22.24
C PRO A 352 -14.80 16.50 21.91
N GLU A 353 -15.41 16.42 20.72
CA GLU A 353 -16.32 15.35 20.31
C GLU A 353 -15.62 14.21 19.53
N TYR A 354 -14.30 14.29 19.31
CA TYR A 354 -13.59 13.36 18.42
C TYR A 354 -13.70 11.89 18.87
N GLU A 355 -13.60 11.62 20.19
CA GLU A 355 -13.65 10.26 20.74
C GLU A 355 -15.01 9.61 20.47
N MET A 356 -16.08 10.40 20.52
CA MET A 356 -17.43 9.96 20.22
C MET A 356 -17.57 9.63 18.72
N TYR A 357 -17.10 10.49 17.82
CA TYR A 357 -17.15 10.21 16.38
C TYR A 357 -16.37 8.95 16.01
N LEU A 358 -15.21 8.76 16.63
CA LEU A 358 -14.39 7.57 16.45
C LEU A 358 -15.11 6.32 16.96
N THR A 359 -15.70 6.40 18.15
CA THR A 359 -16.52 5.33 18.76
C THR A 359 -17.69 4.94 17.85
N ASN A 360 -18.48 5.92 17.40
CA ASN A 360 -19.62 5.70 16.52
C ASN A 360 -19.18 5.08 15.18
N THR A 361 -18.03 5.49 14.64
CA THR A 361 -17.48 4.91 13.40
C THR A 361 -17.13 3.44 13.59
N ILE A 362 -16.50 3.08 14.72
CA ILE A 362 -16.17 1.68 15.03
C ILE A 362 -17.43 0.86 15.28
N ASP A 363 -18.42 1.38 16.00
CA ASP A 363 -19.70 0.69 16.19
C ASP A 363 -20.44 0.50 14.86
N TYR A 364 -20.40 1.49 13.97
CA TYR A 364 -20.97 1.35 12.63
C TYR A 364 -20.25 0.26 11.83
N ILE A 365 -18.92 0.23 11.82
CA ILE A 365 -18.15 -0.85 11.20
C ILE A 365 -18.54 -2.21 11.80
N THR A 366 -18.64 -2.28 13.12
CA THR A 366 -18.95 -3.51 13.86
C THR A 366 -20.35 -4.04 13.53
N ASN A 367 -21.34 -3.19 13.32
CA ASN A 367 -22.73 -3.60 13.18
C ASN A 367 -23.25 -3.61 11.72
N ASN A 368 -22.72 -2.77 10.84
CA ASN A 368 -23.31 -2.51 9.51
C ASN A 368 -22.43 -2.95 8.32
N VAL A 369 -21.13 -3.14 8.52
CA VAL A 369 -20.25 -3.66 7.46
C VAL A 369 -20.43 -5.18 7.39
N SER A 370 -20.83 -5.69 6.22
CA SER A 370 -21.07 -7.12 6.03
C SER A 370 -19.78 -7.94 5.97
N ILE A 371 -18.73 -7.38 5.39
CA ILE A 371 -17.46 -8.07 5.13
C ILE A 371 -16.33 -7.23 5.72
N ILE A 372 -15.68 -7.75 6.76
CA ILE A 372 -14.51 -7.10 7.35
C ILE A 372 -13.29 -7.31 6.45
N GLU A 373 -12.55 -6.24 6.17
CA GLU A 373 -11.33 -6.26 5.37
C GLU A 373 -10.07 -6.03 6.22
N THR A 374 -8.92 -6.59 5.79
CA THR A 374 -7.61 -6.32 6.40
C THR A 374 -7.32 -4.81 6.48
N GLU A 375 -7.69 -4.04 5.45
CA GLU A 375 -7.54 -2.59 5.42
C GLU A 375 -8.28 -1.87 6.55
N MET A 376 -9.50 -2.31 6.89
CA MET A 376 -10.28 -1.74 7.99
C MET A 376 -9.63 -2.05 9.33
N ILE A 377 -9.22 -3.31 9.53
CA ILE A 377 -8.50 -3.72 10.73
C ILE A 377 -7.23 -2.88 10.90
N ASN A 378 -6.45 -2.70 9.84
CA ASN A 378 -5.24 -1.87 9.88
C ASN A 378 -5.54 -0.39 10.19
N ALA A 379 -6.66 0.16 9.72
CA ALA A 379 -7.07 1.53 10.06
C ALA A 379 -7.41 1.64 11.56
N VAL A 380 -8.14 0.68 12.12
CA VAL A 380 -8.45 0.63 13.57
C VAL A 380 -7.18 0.43 14.39
N LEU A 381 -6.30 -0.50 13.99
CA LEU A 381 -5.00 -0.72 14.65
C LEU A 381 -4.16 0.55 14.68
N SER A 382 -4.07 1.27 13.56
CA SER A 382 -3.34 2.54 13.48
C SER A 382 -3.91 3.58 14.43
N SER A 383 -5.25 3.62 14.55
CA SER A 383 -5.96 4.53 15.45
C SER A 383 -5.66 4.21 16.92
N LEU A 384 -5.73 2.94 17.30
CA LEU A 384 -5.43 2.47 18.65
C LEU A 384 -3.99 2.75 19.06
N ILE A 385 -3.02 2.47 18.19
CA ILE A 385 -1.59 2.71 18.48
C ILE A 385 -1.32 4.21 18.60
N GLN A 386 -1.94 5.04 17.75
CA GLN A 386 -1.77 6.48 17.81
C GLN A 386 -2.31 7.06 19.12
N LEU A 387 -3.44 6.53 19.62
CA LEU A 387 -4.06 6.88 20.91
C LEU A 387 -3.44 6.15 22.12
N ALA A 388 -2.30 5.47 21.94
CA ALA A 388 -1.59 4.72 22.98
C ALA A 388 -2.36 3.53 23.59
N HIS A 389 -3.41 3.03 22.93
CA HIS A 389 -4.15 1.82 23.29
C HIS A 389 -3.51 0.55 22.69
N ILE A 390 -2.21 0.36 22.95
CA ILE A 390 -1.39 -0.70 22.34
C ILE A 390 -1.94 -2.09 22.66
N LYS A 391 -2.38 -2.33 23.90
CA LYS A 391 -2.90 -3.63 24.35
C LYS A 391 -4.16 -4.04 23.57
N GLN A 392 -5.08 -3.12 23.36
CA GLN A 392 -6.28 -3.36 22.56
C GLN A 392 -5.93 -3.59 21.08
N ALA A 393 -4.92 -2.86 20.57
CA ALA A 393 -4.41 -3.10 19.22
C ALA A 393 -3.87 -4.53 19.08
N GLN A 394 -3.05 -4.99 20.04
CA GLN A 394 -2.53 -6.35 20.09
C GLN A 394 -3.65 -7.40 20.13
N MET A 395 -4.68 -7.20 20.97
CA MET A 395 -5.83 -8.10 21.05
C MET A 395 -6.59 -8.19 19.73
N LEU A 396 -6.85 -7.07 19.07
CA LEU A 396 -7.51 -7.05 17.76
C LEU A 396 -6.65 -7.72 16.68
N PHE A 397 -5.32 -7.49 16.73
CA PHE A 397 -4.37 -8.09 15.79
C PHE A 397 -4.33 -9.62 15.91
N GLU A 398 -4.25 -10.16 17.13
CA GLU A 398 -4.36 -11.60 17.38
C GLU A 398 -5.73 -12.14 16.94
N ALA A 399 -6.82 -11.44 17.29
CA ALA A 399 -8.19 -11.79 16.92
C ALA A 399 -8.37 -11.91 15.40
N ALA A 400 -7.76 -11.00 14.64
CA ALA A 400 -7.90 -10.93 13.19
C ALA A 400 -7.05 -11.97 12.45
N PHE A 401 -5.82 -12.23 12.89
CA PHE A 401 -4.84 -12.89 12.03
C PHE A 401 -4.33 -14.24 12.57
N PHE A 402 -4.50 -14.54 13.86
CA PHE A 402 -3.84 -15.67 14.51
C PHE A 402 -4.82 -16.56 15.32
N GLN A 403 -6.00 -16.85 14.77
CA GLN A 403 -6.95 -17.78 15.38
C GLN A 403 -6.56 -19.26 15.23
N ASP A 404 -5.98 -19.63 14.07
CA ASP A 404 -5.69 -21.02 13.69
C ASP A 404 -4.18 -21.30 13.62
N VAL A 405 -3.46 -21.19 14.74
CA VAL A 405 -2.02 -21.53 14.79
C VAL A 405 -1.78 -23.06 14.70
N GLY A 406 -2.85 -23.86 14.62
CA GLY A 406 -2.81 -25.33 14.56
C GLY A 406 -3.12 -25.95 13.19
N SER A 407 -3.55 -25.20 12.18
CA SER A 407 -3.75 -25.74 10.83
C SER A 407 -2.39 -25.91 10.15
N SER A 408 -2.08 -27.15 9.76
CA SER A 408 -0.85 -27.64 9.13
C SER A 408 -0.08 -26.60 8.29
N GLN A 409 1.25 -26.57 8.46
CA GLN A 409 2.25 -25.82 7.67
C GLN A 409 2.03 -25.79 6.13
N GLN A 410 1.19 -26.67 5.57
CA GLN A 410 1.02 -26.90 4.13
C GLN A 410 0.21 -25.83 3.38
N ASP A 411 -0.62 -25.01 4.05
CA ASP A 411 -1.45 -24.00 3.34
C ASP A 411 -0.71 -22.68 3.04
N ILE A 412 0.48 -22.46 3.62
CA ILE A 412 1.16 -21.15 3.61
C ILE A 412 2.02 -20.93 2.35
N ASP A 413 2.35 -22.00 1.63
CA ASP A 413 3.28 -21.98 0.49
C ASP A 413 2.59 -22.01 -0.88
N ASN A 414 1.26 -21.88 -0.93
CA ASN A 414 0.56 -21.75 -2.21
C ASN A 414 0.69 -20.32 -2.80
N SER A 415 0.69 -20.21 -4.12
CA SER A 415 0.81 -18.92 -4.85
C SER A 415 -0.30 -17.92 -4.48
N GLU A 416 -1.46 -18.43 -4.07
CA GLU A 416 -2.61 -17.66 -3.59
C GLU A 416 -2.27 -16.85 -2.33
N THR A 417 -1.61 -17.48 -1.35
CA THR A 417 -1.23 -16.85 -0.08
C THR A 417 -0.30 -15.66 -0.27
N ILE A 418 0.61 -15.72 -1.25
CA ILE A 418 1.50 -14.60 -1.60
C ILE A 418 0.69 -13.42 -2.17
N LEU A 419 -0.27 -13.71 -3.05
CA LEU A 419 -1.12 -12.69 -3.66
C LEU A 419 -1.92 -11.91 -2.61
N TYR A 420 -2.39 -12.60 -1.57
CA TYR A 420 -3.11 -11.97 -0.46
C TYR A 420 -2.28 -11.01 0.39
N LYS A 421 -0.96 -11.22 0.41
CA LYS A 421 -0.01 -10.33 1.10
C LYS A 421 0.22 -9.01 0.32
N LYS A 422 -0.22 -8.92 -0.94
CA LYS A 422 -0.17 -7.73 -1.81
C LYS A 422 1.23 -7.09 -1.92
N PHE A 423 2.27 -7.91 -2.06
CA PHE A 423 3.65 -7.40 -2.13
C PHE A 423 3.92 -6.57 -3.39
N THR A 424 3.21 -6.84 -4.48
CA THR A 424 3.28 -6.06 -5.71
C THR A 424 2.00 -5.28 -5.96
N SER A 425 2.08 -4.22 -6.78
CA SER A 425 0.91 -3.41 -7.12
C SER A 425 -0.16 -4.21 -7.86
N GLU A 426 0.29 -5.25 -8.53
CA GLU A 426 -0.40 -6.23 -9.34
C GLU A 426 -1.21 -7.20 -8.48
N ASP A 427 -0.59 -7.76 -7.45
CA ASP A 427 -1.27 -8.60 -6.47
C ASP A 427 -2.42 -7.81 -5.83
N GLY A 428 -2.19 -6.52 -5.54
CA GLY A 428 -3.22 -5.60 -5.08
C GLY A 428 -4.37 -5.36 -6.06
N GLN A 429 -4.13 -5.44 -7.37
CA GLN A 429 -5.18 -5.30 -8.40
C GLN A 429 -6.03 -6.55 -8.49
N ILE A 430 -5.40 -7.73 -8.56
CA ILE A 430 -6.08 -9.02 -8.64
C ILE A 430 -6.91 -9.24 -7.38
N PHE A 431 -6.35 -8.96 -6.21
CA PHE A 431 -7.10 -9.07 -4.96
C PHE A 431 -8.34 -8.16 -4.96
N LYS A 432 -8.21 -6.91 -5.41
CA LYS A 432 -9.37 -5.99 -5.50
C LYS A 432 -10.45 -6.52 -6.46
N GLU A 433 -10.05 -7.21 -7.52
CA GLU A 433 -10.97 -7.86 -8.44
C GLU A 433 -11.74 -8.99 -7.76
N TRP A 434 -11.01 -9.91 -7.15
CA TRP A 434 -11.60 -11.06 -6.46
C TRP A 434 -12.48 -10.63 -5.30
N LEU A 435 -12.05 -9.64 -4.52
CA LEU A 435 -12.85 -9.10 -3.42
C LEU A 435 -14.16 -8.50 -3.94
N SER A 436 -14.13 -7.76 -5.06
CA SER A 436 -15.35 -7.24 -5.66
C SER A 436 -16.28 -8.36 -6.13
N ILE A 437 -15.75 -9.45 -6.69
CA ILE A 437 -16.54 -10.62 -7.11
C ILE A 437 -17.17 -11.27 -5.87
N PHE A 438 -16.39 -11.46 -4.82
CA PHE A 438 -16.84 -12.04 -3.56
C PHE A 438 -17.95 -11.21 -2.90
N ILE A 439 -17.77 -9.88 -2.81
CA ILE A 439 -18.79 -8.96 -2.28
C ILE A 439 -20.09 -9.09 -3.10
N ASN A 440 -20.00 -9.03 -4.44
CA ASN A 440 -21.18 -9.18 -5.29
C ASN A 440 -21.85 -10.54 -5.07
N LEU A 441 -21.10 -11.64 -4.96
CA LEU A 441 -21.66 -12.96 -4.67
C LEU A 441 -22.36 -12.99 -3.31
N LYS A 442 -21.78 -12.38 -2.28
CA LYS A 442 -22.41 -12.27 -0.96
C LYS A 442 -23.70 -11.46 -0.99
N GLU A 443 -23.76 -10.39 -1.77
CA GLU A 443 -25.01 -9.64 -1.97
C GLU A 443 -26.09 -10.47 -2.67
N ILE A 444 -25.70 -11.30 -3.64
CA ILE A 444 -26.61 -12.16 -4.40
C ILE A 444 -27.13 -13.32 -3.56
N THR A 445 -26.23 -13.99 -2.84
CA THR A 445 -26.50 -15.23 -2.11
C THR A 445 -27.02 -14.98 -0.69
N GLN A 446 -26.74 -13.79 -0.13
CA GLN A 446 -27.01 -13.43 1.27
C GLN A 446 -26.40 -14.42 2.28
N ASP A 447 -25.38 -15.17 1.87
CA ASP A 447 -24.75 -16.20 2.67
C ASP A 447 -23.96 -15.57 3.83
N LYS A 448 -24.15 -16.07 5.05
CA LYS A 448 -23.44 -15.60 6.25
C LYS A 448 -22.34 -16.54 6.74
N ASP A 449 -22.25 -17.74 6.17
CA ASP A 449 -21.41 -18.82 6.69
C ASP A 449 -20.02 -18.83 6.03
N ILE A 450 -19.93 -18.49 4.74
CA ILE A 450 -18.67 -18.52 4.00
C ILE A 450 -17.86 -17.25 4.29
N ILE A 451 -16.85 -17.35 5.13
CA ILE A 451 -16.03 -16.21 5.56
C ILE A 451 -14.61 -16.42 5.06
N TYR A 452 -14.05 -15.44 4.35
CA TYR A 452 -12.65 -15.55 3.93
C TYR A 452 -11.69 -15.22 5.08
N LYS A 453 -10.54 -15.88 5.07
CA LYS A 453 -9.47 -15.70 6.04
C LYS A 453 -8.79 -14.34 5.84
N LEU A 454 -8.69 -13.57 6.91
CA LEU A 454 -7.90 -12.35 6.95
C LEU A 454 -6.41 -12.71 7.04
N ILE A 455 -5.60 -12.05 6.22
CA ILE A 455 -4.14 -12.23 6.18
C ILE A 455 -3.49 -10.89 6.54
N PRO A 456 -2.52 -10.87 7.49
CA PRO A 456 -1.82 -9.65 7.85
C PRO A 456 -0.94 -9.21 6.67
N ARG A 457 -0.72 -7.90 6.54
CA ARG A 457 0.10 -7.33 5.46
C ARG A 457 1.25 -6.49 6.04
N ASP A 458 2.15 -6.05 5.17
CA ASP A 458 3.22 -5.09 5.52
C ASP A 458 2.68 -3.95 6.41
N THR A 459 1.57 -3.33 6.01
CA THR A 459 0.93 -2.26 6.80
C THR A 459 0.47 -2.68 8.19
N SER A 460 0.03 -3.92 8.41
CA SER A 460 -0.38 -4.43 9.72
C SER A 460 0.79 -4.41 10.69
N PHE A 461 1.97 -4.83 10.22
CA PHE A 461 3.19 -4.90 11.03
C PHE A 461 3.90 -3.56 11.17
N VAL A 462 3.98 -2.76 10.09
CA VAL A 462 4.59 -1.42 10.13
C VAL A 462 3.94 -0.55 11.19
N VAL A 463 2.61 -0.62 11.34
CA VAL A 463 1.86 0.15 12.33
C VAL A 463 2.32 -0.18 13.76
N PHE A 464 2.56 -1.45 14.07
CA PHE A 464 3.12 -1.85 15.38
C PHE A 464 4.58 -1.45 15.54
N ILE A 465 5.42 -1.69 14.53
CA ILE A 465 6.85 -1.33 14.58
C ILE A 465 6.99 0.17 14.83
N ASP A 466 6.28 1.02 14.06
CA ASP A 466 6.28 2.47 14.22
C ASP A 466 5.80 2.88 15.62
N GLY A 467 4.74 2.22 16.13
CA GLY A 467 4.25 2.37 17.51
C GLY A 467 5.32 2.05 18.56
N TYR A 468 5.91 0.86 18.53
CA TYR A 468 6.92 0.45 19.49
C TYR A 468 8.18 1.32 19.43
N CYS A 469 8.62 1.73 18.23
CA CYS A 469 9.69 2.71 18.06
C CYS A 469 9.32 4.05 18.72
N LYS A 470 8.08 4.51 18.52
CA LYS A 470 7.56 5.74 19.14
C LYS A 470 7.51 5.64 20.66
N TYR A 471 7.20 4.49 21.25
CA TYR A 471 7.11 4.32 22.70
C TYR A 471 8.41 3.82 23.36
N GLY A 472 9.47 3.57 22.58
CA GLY A 472 10.77 3.12 23.10
C GLY A 472 10.83 1.63 23.43
N GLU A 473 9.89 0.81 22.94
CA GLU A 473 9.77 -0.61 23.28
C GLU A 473 10.50 -1.52 22.27
N PHE A 474 11.84 -1.50 22.25
CA PHE A 474 12.60 -2.29 21.25
C PHE A 474 12.39 -3.80 21.36
N SER A 475 12.22 -4.33 22.58
CA SER A 475 11.92 -5.76 22.78
C SER A 475 10.63 -6.18 22.05
N GLN A 476 9.64 -5.28 21.97
CA GLN A 476 8.42 -5.50 21.21
C GLN A 476 8.62 -5.41 19.69
N VAL A 477 9.56 -4.56 19.23
CA VAL A 477 10.01 -4.56 17.83
C VAL A 477 10.59 -5.93 17.46
N LYS A 478 11.50 -6.48 18.27
CA LYS A 478 12.07 -7.83 18.06
C LYS A 478 11.01 -8.92 18.05
N GLN A 479 10.06 -8.86 18.99
CA GLN A 479 8.94 -9.80 19.03
C GLN A 479 8.07 -9.71 17.78
N MET A 480 7.80 -8.50 17.27
CA MET A 480 7.00 -8.32 16.07
C MET A 480 7.72 -8.84 14.82
N ILE A 481 9.04 -8.63 14.71
CA ILE A 481 9.88 -9.24 13.67
C ILE A 481 9.79 -10.77 13.73
N TYR A 482 9.91 -11.36 14.93
CA TYR A 482 9.77 -12.79 15.11
C TYR A 482 8.40 -13.30 14.65
N ILE A 483 7.31 -12.60 15.01
CA ILE A 483 5.94 -12.95 14.60
C ILE A 483 5.81 -12.92 13.07
N MET A 484 6.33 -11.87 12.43
CA MET A 484 6.32 -11.72 10.98
C MET A 484 6.96 -12.90 10.26
N GLU A 485 8.18 -13.26 10.67
CA GLU A 485 8.96 -14.27 9.97
C GLU A 485 8.49 -15.68 10.25
N ASN A 486 8.20 -15.97 11.52
CA ASN A 486 7.98 -17.34 11.95
C ASN A 486 6.52 -17.77 11.81
N PHE A 487 5.58 -16.83 11.98
CA PHE A 487 4.15 -17.13 11.91
C PHE A 487 3.51 -16.61 10.62
N ALA A 488 3.78 -15.36 10.24
CA ALA A 488 3.19 -14.80 9.03
C ALA A 488 3.98 -15.11 7.75
N LYS A 489 5.23 -15.62 7.89
CA LYS A 489 6.15 -15.90 6.77
C LYS A 489 6.30 -14.69 5.84
N GLN A 490 6.56 -13.52 6.42
CA GLN A 490 6.78 -12.27 5.68
C GLN A 490 8.17 -11.72 5.98
N PRO A 491 8.94 -11.31 4.95
CA PRO A 491 10.21 -10.63 5.16
C PRO A 491 10.01 -9.21 5.66
N LEU A 492 11.04 -8.60 6.27
CA LEU A 492 11.03 -7.16 6.48
C LEU A 492 11.12 -6.41 5.16
N THR A 493 10.41 -5.30 5.10
CA THR A 493 10.41 -4.40 3.94
C THR A 493 11.34 -3.22 4.17
N THR A 494 11.73 -2.51 3.10
CA THR A 494 12.50 -1.26 3.24
C THR A 494 11.86 -0.30 4.23
N ARG A 495 10.52 -0.20 4.20
CA ARG A 495 9.76 0.69 5.09
C ARG A 495 9.96 0.32 6.55
N MET A 496 9.93 -0.97 6.88
CA MET A 496 10.14 -1.42 8.26
C MET A 496 11.55 -1.12 8.76
N TYR A 497 12.58 -1.46 7.96
CA TYR A 497 13.96 -1.12 8.31
C TYR A 497 14.13 0.39 8.54
N THR A 498 13.61 1.23 7.63
CA THR A 498 13.66 2.69 7.80
C THR A 498 13.02 3.13 9.13
N ARG A 499 11.90 2.53 9.54
CA ARG A 499 11.25 2.85 10.83
C ARG A 499 12.08 2.43 12.04
N ILE A 500 12.67 1.24 12.00
CA ILE A 500 13.53 0.74 13.08
C ILE A 500 14.77 1.64 13.24
N PHE A 501 15.47 1.98 12.14
CA PHE A 501 16.62 2.88 12.20
C PHE A 501 16.24 4.32 12.61
N THR A 502 15.07 4.80 12.21
CA THR A 502 14.52 6.06 12.73
C THR A 502 14.27 5.98 14.24
N GLY A 503 13.91 4.81 14.77
CA GLY A 503 13.82 4.54 16.19
C GLY A 503 15.16 4.76 16.91
N PHE A 504 16.23 4.13 16.43
CA PHE A 504 17.59 4.33 16.97
C PHE A 504 18.01 5.80 16.96
N MET A 505 17.73 6.52 15.87
CA MET A 505 18.00 7.95 15.78
C MET A 505 17.29 8.78 16.87
N LYS A 506 16.04 8.45 17.21
CA LYS A 506 15.21 9.22 18.16
C LYS A 506 15.32 8.76 19.61
N ARG A 507 15.85 7.55 19.83
CA ARG A 507 15.86 6.85 21.12
C ARG A 507 17.27 6.45 21.53
N ALA A 508 18.29 7.01 20.88
CA ALA A 508 19.69 6.73 21.18
C ALA A 508 20.01 6.83 22.67
N GLY A 509 20.66 5.81 23.21
CA GLY A 509 21.04 5.72 24.63
C GLY A 509 19.89 5.35 25.59
N GLN A 510 18.69 5.03 25.08
CA GLN A 510 17.62 4.46 25.89
C GLN A 510 17.74 2.94 25.94
N SER A 511 17.29 2.33 27.05
CA SER A 511 17.38 0.87 27.24
C SER A 511 16.76 0.10 26.06
N GLY A 512 17.57 -0.79 25.46
CA GLY A 512 17.22 -1.58 24.29
C GLY A 512 17.35 -0.84 22.95
N TRP A 513 17.85 0.39 22.95
CA TRP A 513 18.23 1.16 21.76
C TRP A 513 19.72 1.51 21.85
N GLU A 514 20.54 0.52 22.13
CA GLU A 514 21.99 0.63 22.31
C GLU A 514 22.73 0.13 21.06
N LEU A 515 24.05 0.28 21.04
CA LEU A 515 24.88 -0.09 19.89
C LEU A 515 24.74 -1.57 19.51
N ASP A 516 24.64 -2.47 20.50
CA ASP A 516 24.46 -3.92 20.29
C ASP A 516 23.19 -4.24 19.51
N GLU A 517 22.05 -3.63 19.88
CA GLU A 517 20.80 -3.81 19.14
C GLU A 517 20.86 -3.20 17.73
N PHE A 518 21.58 -2.09 17.56
CA PHE A 518 21.78 -1.51 16.23
C PHE A 518 22.59 -2.46 15.34
N ILE A 519 23.66 -3.05 15.88
CA ILE A 519 24.49 -4.06 15.21
C ILE A 519 23.65 -5.28 14.83
N GLU A 520 22.79 -5.75 15.72
CA GLU A 520 21.86 -6.87 15.47
C GLU A 520 20.99 -6.60 14.22
N ILE A 521 20.36 -5.43 14.17
CA ILE A 521 19.48 -5.03 13.05
C ILE A 521 20.28 -4.75 11.76
N LEU A 522 21.47 -4.15 11.86
CA LEU A 522 22.33 -3.89 10.71
C LEU A 522 22.84 -5.19 10.08
N THR A 523 23.35 -6.11 10.90
CA THR A 523 23.81 -7.44 10.46
C THR A 523 22.68 -8.18 9.74
N ARG A 524 21.48 -8.09 10.30
CA ARG A 524 20.27 -8.66 9.71
C ARG A 524 19.94 -8.02 8.35
N LEU A 525 19.99 -6.69 8.22
CA LEU A 525 19.78 -6.01 6.93
C LEU A 525 20.79 -6.48 5.88
N VAL A 526 22.07 -6.58 6.24
CA VAL A 526 23.13 -7.07 5.35
C VAL A 526 22.81 -8.49 4.89
N ARG A 527 22.43 -9.39 5.80
CA ARG A 527 22.04 -10.77 5.47
C ARG A 527 20.82 -10.82 4.53
N ASP A 528 19.80 -10.01 4.79
CA ASP A 528 18.58 -9.99 3.96
C ASP A 528 18.85 -9.44 2.54
N ILE A 529 19.88 -8.60 2.36
CA ILE A 529 20.35 -8.13 1.05
C ILE A 529 21.22 -9.17 0.36
N ASP A 530 22.15 -9.79 1.10
CA ASP A 530 23.10 -10.75 0.57
C ASP A 530 22.43 -12.07 0.16
N GLY A 531 21.44 -12.51 0.93
CA GLY A 531 20.62 -13.70 0.65
C GLY A 531 19.71 -13.59 -0.59
N LYS A 532 19.68 -12.45 -1.28
CA LYS A 532 18.97 -12.30 -2.57
C LYS A 532 19.80 -12.73 -3.78
N GLU A 533 21.11 -12.91 -3.62
CA GLU A 533 22.00 -13.20 -4.74
C GLU A 533 22.19 -14.71 -4.91
N SER A 534 22.17 -15.20 -6.16
CA SER A 534 22.24 -16.64 -6.51
C SER A 534 23.63 -17.27 -6.33
N THR A 535 24.62 -16.50 -5.87
CA THR A 535 26.01 -16.91 -5.66
C THR A 535 26.40 -16.72 -4.20
N PRO A 536 27.35 -17.51 -3.64
CA PRO A 536 27.74 -17.38 -2.24
C PRO A 536 28.05 -15.92 -1.89
N GLY A 537 27.43 -15.47 -0.80
CA GLY A 537 27.21 -14.07 -0.44
C GLY A 537 28.37 -13.13 -0.72
N TYR A 538 28.05 -12.00 -1.34
CA TYR A 538 28.96 -10.88 -1.58
C TYR A 538 29.65 -10.44 -0.28
N LEU A 539 28.99 -10.57 0.88
CA LEU A 539 29.62 -10.34 2.19
C LEU A 539 30.79 -11.29 2.45
N ASN A 540 30.61 -12.60 2.25
CA ASN A 540 31.71 -13.58 2.42
C ASN A 540 32.86 -13.29 1.47
N LYS A 541 32.56 -12.83 0.24
CA LYS A 541 33.58 -12.40 -0.69
C LYS A 541 34.32 -11.16 -0.20
N LEU A 542 33.62 -10.14 0.30
CA LEU A 542 34.22 -8.91 0.85
C LEU A 542 35.05 -9.18 2.11
N ILE A 543 34.62 -10.11 2.97
CA ILE A 543 35.39 -10.56 4.14
C ILE A 543 36.66 -11.29 3.68
N ASN A 544 36.54 -12.23 2.74
CA ASN A 544 37.69 -12.98 2.20
C ASN A 544 38.68 -12.07 1.43
N ASP A 545 38.19 -11.03 0.77
CA ASP A 545 38.99 -10.05 0.04
C ASP A 545 39.58 -8.96 0.98
N GLY A 546 39.36 -9.06 2.30
CA GLY A 546 39.88 -8.12 3.31
C GLY A 546 39.26 -6.72 3.25
N SER A 547 38.13 -6.56 2.54
CA SER A 547 37.43 -5.28 2.36
C SER A 547 36.50 -4.94 3.54
N VAL A 548 36.15 -5.93 4.35
CA VAL A 548 35.39 -5.79 5.60
C VAL A 548 36.16 -6.55 6.69
N GLU A 549 36.59 -5.84 7.73
CA GLU A 549 37.26 -6.43 8.89
C GLU A 549 36.22 -6.81 9.93
N VAL A 550 36.02 -8.11 10.17
CA VAL A 550 35.20 -8.60 11.28
C VAL A 550 36.16 -8.97 12.41
N SER A 551 36.01 -8.35 13.58
CA SER A 551 36.87 -8.60 14.73
C SER A 551 36.63 -10.00 15.32
N ASP A 552 37.70 -10.79 15.43
CA ASP A 552 37.71 -12.18 15.93
C ASP A 552 37.71 -12.28 17.48
N HIS A 553 37.24 -11.23 18.18
CA HIS A 553 37.34 -11.13 19.64
C HIS A 553 35.98 -11.28 20.32
N GLY A 554 35.50 -12.52 20.34
CA GLY A 554 34.39 -12.97 21.18
C GLY A 554 33.99 -14.39 20.80
N GLU A 555 33.83 -15.27 21.79
CA GLU A 555 33.48 -16.70 21.70
C GLU A 555 32.49 -17.10 20.58
N PRO A 556 32.50 -18.38 20.12
CA PRO A 556 31.83 -18.88 18.90
C PRO A 556 30.28 -18.95 18.99
N THR A 557 29.64 -17.90 19.49
CA THR A 557 28.19 -17.73 19.52
C THR A 557 27.70 -16.89 18.32
N SER A 558 28.51 -15.96 17.81
CA SER A 558 28.18 -15.11 16.65
C SER A 558 28.21 -15.88 15.33
N SER A 559 29.14 -16.82 15.16
CA SER A 559 29.23 -17.67 13.97
C SER A 559 28.16 -18.78 13.93
N SER A 560 27.60 -19.17 15.07
CA SER A 560 26.45 -20.10 15.11
C SER A 560 25.10 -19.40 14.94
N MET A 561 25.00 -18.09 15.26
CA MET A 561 23.86 -17.25 14.87
C MET A 561 23.85 -16.90 13.37
N MET A 562 25.01 -16.96 12.70
CA MET A 562 25.14 -16.76 11.25
C MET A 562 24.51 -17.90 10.43
N ILE A 563 24.25 -19.07 11.03
CA ILE A 563 23.70 -20.25 10.37
C ILE A 563 22.40 -20.68 11.07
N GLY A 564 21.45 -19.74 11.18
CA GLY A 564 20.10 -19.98 11.70
C GLY A 564 19.04 -20.04 10.61
N GLN A 565 18.68 -21.26 10.20
CA GLN A 565 17.50 -21.70 9.43
C GLN A 565 16.85 -20.73 8.43
N HIS A 566 17.36 -20.75 7.19
CA HIS A 566 16.54 -20.50 6.00
C HIS A 566 15.32 -21.41 6.00
N SER A 567 14.10 -20.85 6.04
CA SER A 567 12.90 -21.63 5.71
C SER A 567 11.82 -20.90 4.92
N SER A 568 12.04 -19.66 4.43
CA SER A 568 10.96 -18.97 3.69
C SER A 568 11.37 -18.05 2.54
N LEU A 569 12.66 -17.92 2.18
CA LEU A 569 13.11 -16.90 1.23
C LEU A 569 13.01 -17.26 -0.25
N GLY A 570 13.05 -18.55 -0.63
CA GLY A 570 13.03 -18.96 -2.05
C GLY A 570 11.78 -18.51 -2.82
N ILE A 571 10.67 -18.25 -2.13
CA ILE A 571 9.42 -17.76 -2.72
C ILE A 571 9.49 -16.25 -3.05
N TYR A 572 10.34 -15.50 -2.35
CA TYR A 572 10.37 -14.03 -2.39
C TYR A 572 11.60 -13.44 -3.12
N GLU A 573 12.53 -14.26 -3.60
CA GLU A 573 13.74 -13.84 -4.33
C GLU A 573 13.40 -12.95 -5.56
N ASN A 574 12.24 -13.17 -6.19
CA ASN A 574 11.77 -12.38 -7.34
C ASN A 574 10.99 -11.11 -6.97
N THR A 575 10.75 -10.86 -5.69
CA THR A 575 9.97 -9.72 -5.21
C THR A 575 10.90 -8.65 -4.64
N ASN A 576 10.97 -7.48 -5.30
CA ASN A 576 11.77 -6.32 -4.87
C ASN A 576 11.17 -5.61 -3.63
N ILE A 577 10.84 -6.37 -2.57
CA ILE A 577 10.20 -5.92 -1.33
C ILE A 577 11.17 -5.10 -0.46
N LEU A 578 12.43 -5.55 -0.42
CA LEU A 578 13.54 -4.85 0.22
C LEU A 578 14.44 -4.25 -0.87
N ARG A 579 14.49 -2.91 -0.93
CA ARG A 579 15.42 -2.10 -1.73
C ARG A 579 16.22 -1.19 -0.82
N LEU A 580 17.51 -1.02 -1.11
CA LEU A 580 18.34 -0.03 -0.44
C LEU A 580 18.00 1.36 -0.97
N SER A 581 16.96 1.97 -0.38
CA SER A 581 16.56 3.33 -0.74
C SER A 581 17.52 4.35 -0.13
N ASN A 582 17.64 5.53 -0.75
CA ASN A 582 18.44 6.61 -0.18
C ASN A 582 17.97 7.02 1.22
N LEU A 583 16.66 6.90 1.47
CA LEU A 583 16.08 7.16 2.78
C LEU A 583 16.60 6.16 3.82
N LEU A 584 16.55 4.86 3.51
CA LEU A 584 17.03 3.82 4.40
C LEU A 584 18.51 4.03 4.77
N MET A 585 19.36 4.24 3.76
CA MET A 585 20.79 4.46 3.97
C MET A 585 21.05 5.66 4.87
N GLU A 586 20.31 6.75 4.67
CA GLU A 586 20.43 7.93 5.51
C GLU A 586 20.01 7.64 6.96
N THR A 587 18.82 7.05 7.16
CA THR A 587 18.30 6.78 8.50
C THR A 587 19.22 5.85 9.29
N MET A 588 19.87 4.92 8.60
CA MET A 588 20.85 4.03 9.20
C MET A 588 22.10 4.80 9.65
N ILE A 589 22.70 5.62 8.78
CA ILE A 589 23.88 6.43 9.14
C ILE A 589 23.55 7.40 10.28
N SER A 590 22.47 8.15 10.19
CA SER A 590 22.07 9.11 11.24
C SER A 590 21.67 8.42 12.55
N GLY A 591 21.11 7.21 12.48
CA GLY A 591 20.84 6.38 13.65
C GLY A 591 22.14 6.02 14.39
N LEU A 592 23.15 5.58 13.65
CA LEU A 592 24.47 5.26 14.21
C LEU A 592 25.17 6.49 14.77
N GLU A 593 25.18 7.61 14.04
CA GLU A 593 25.75 8.88 14.52
C GLU A 593 25.11 9.30 15.86
N SER A 594 23.78 9.19 15.98
CA SER A 594 23.06 9.53 17.21
C SER A 594 23.44 8.62 18.38
N LEU A 595 23.65 7.33 18.13
CA LEU A 595 24.08 6.36 19.14
C LEU A 595 25.49 6.66 19.65
N LEU A 596 26.45 6.82 18.73
CA LEU A 596 27.84 7.11 19.08
C LEU A 596 27.97 8.43 19.84
N GLN A 597 27.17 9.44 19.49
CA GLN A 597 27.12 10.71 20.21
C GLN A 597 26.50 10.56 21.62
N SER A 598 25.53 9.65 21.79
CA SER A 598 24.87 9.43 23.08
C SER A 598 25.76 8.75 24.13
N GLU A 599 26.76 7.99 23.71
CA GLU A 599 27.71 7.28 24.59
C GLU A 599 28.82 8.20 25.16
N GLY A 600 28.88 9.47 24.72
CA GLY A 600 29.50 10.57 25.46
C GLY A 600 31.03 10.56 25.61
N ASN A 601 31.74 9.60 24.99
CA ASN A 601 33.20 9.47 25.09
C ASN A 601 33.88 9.79 23.75
N THR A 602 35.08 10.39 23.81
CA THR A 602 36.00 10.59 22.65
C THR A 602 36.47 9.28 22.00
N THR A 603 35.98 8.13 22.47
CA THR A 603 36.33 6.78 21.98
C THR A 603 35.81 6.52 20.56
N HIS A 604 34.82 7.29 20.09
CA HIS A 604 34.17 7.07 18.79
C HIS A 604 34.40 8.20 17.79
N ASP A 605 35.33 9.13 18.06
CA ASP A 605 35.61 10.28 17.19
C ASP A 605 36.07 9.82 15.79
N ASP A 606 36.93 8.80 15.71
CA ASP A 606 37.41 8.21 14.45
C ASP A 606 36.26 7.59 13.63
N ALA A 607 35.29 6.97 14.30
CA ALA A 607 34.12 6.38 13.66
C ALA A 607 33.15 7.46 13.17
N LEU A 608 32.94 8.53 13.94
CA LEU A 608 32.16 9.69 13.54
C LEU A 608 32.77 10.42 12.34
N GLU A 609 34.10 10.59 12.32
CA GLU A 609 34.81 11.16 11.16
C GLU A 609 34.68 10.26 9.92
N SER A 610 34.81 8.95 10.10
CA SER A 610 34.61 7.96 9.02
C SER A 610 33.19 8.00 8.45
N LEU A 611 32.16 8.14 9.29
CA LEU A 611 30.76 8.28 8.84
C LEU A 611 30.52 9.59 8.09
N LYS A 612 31.12 10.70 8.55
CA LYS A 612 31.05 11.98 7.85
C LYS A 612 31.68 11.89 6.45
N ASN A 613 32.87 11.31 6.36
CA ASN A 613 33.56 11.07 5.08
C ASN A 613 32.74 10.16 4.15
N LEU A 614 32.10 9.12 4.71
CA LEU A 614 31.21 8.23 3.97
C LEU A 614 30.01 8.97 3.39
N ARG A 615 29.42 9.88 4.16
CA ARG A 615 28.27 10.71 3.74
C ARG A 615 28.65 11.65 2.61
N ASP A 616 29.79 12.33 2.71
CA ASP A 616 30.27 13.23 1.67
C ASP A 616 30.57 12.48 0.37
N LYS A 617 31.24 11.32 0.47
CA LYS A 617 31.50 10.42 -0.66
C LYS A 617 30.19 9.96 -1.32
N ARG A 618 29.17 9.64 -0.52
CA ARG A 618 27.85 9.25 -1.02
C ARG A 618 27.17 10.37 -1.79
N GLU A 619 27.15 11.59 -1.27
CA GLU A 619 26.54 12.74 -1.95
C GLU A 619 27.21 13.00 -3.31
N VAL A 620 28.54 12.97 -3.37
CA VAL A 620 29.28 13.09 -4.64
C VAL A 620 28.92 11.97 -5.62
N MET A 621 28.80 10.73 -5.14
CA MET A 621 28.35 9.60 -5.99
C MET A 621 26.92 9.82 -6.50
N LEU A 622 26.01 10.31 -5.65
CA LEU A 622 24.62 10.58 -5.99
C LEU A 622 24.51 11.71 -7.03
N GLU A 623 25.19 12.84 -6.85
CA GLU A 623 25.19 13.96 -7.80
C GLU A 623 25.64 13.52 -9.20
N ASN A 624 26.71 12.73 -9.26
CA ASN A 624 27.21 12.13 -10.50
C ASN A 624 26.17 11.20 -11.17
N GLN A 625 25.33 10.52 -10.39
CA GLN A 625 24.23 9.73 -10.96
C GLN A 625 23.06 10.61 -11.41
N HIS A 626 22.73 11.70 -10.71
CA HIS A 626 21.63 12.60 -11.08
C HIS A 626 21.88 13.28 -12.43
N GLN A 627 23.13 13.62 -12.74
CA GLN A 627 23.52 14.11 -14.08
C GLN A 627 23.28 13.07 -15.19
N LYS A 628 23.15 11.78 -14.83
CA LYS A 628 22.92 10.64 -15.73
C LYS A 628 21.52 10.03 -15.55
N ALA A 629 20.57 10.76 -14.95
CA ALA A 629 19.23 10.27 -14.62
C ALA A 629 18.42 9.73 -15.82
N GLY A 630 18.74 10.17 -17.05
CA GLY A 630 18.14 9.64 -18.29
C GLY A 630 18.67 8.25 -18.72
N SER A 631 19.62 7.66 -18.00
CA SER A 631 20.19 6.35 -18.33
C SER A 631 19.28 5.20 -17.89
N VAL A 632 19.10 4.21 -18.76
CA VAL A 632 18.39 2.95 -18.47
C VAL A 632 18.96 2.22 -17.24
N TYR A 633 20.23 2.47 -16.90
CA TYR A 633 20.94 1.84 -15.78
C TYR A 633 20.95 2.67 -14.49
N TYR A 634 20.24 3.81 -14.44
CA TYR A 634 20.26 4.69 -13.27
C TYR A 634 19.85 3.96 -11.97
N ALA A 635 18.80 3.13 -12.03
CA ALA A 635 18.32 2.37 -10.88
C ALA A 635 19.35 1.33 -10.40
N ASP A 636 19.97 0.58 -11.32
CA ASP A 636 20.99 -0.41 -10.98
C ASP A 636 22.23 0.26 -10.37
N ARG A 637 22.66 1.40 -10.93
CA ARG A 637 23.78 2.18 -10.38
C ARG A 637 23.49 2.72 -8.98
N LEU A 638 22.27 3.18 -8.75
CA LEU A 638 21.85 3.66 -7.43
C LEU A 638 21.88 2.53 -6.40
N ASP A 639 21.44 1.33 -6.79
CA ASP A 639 21.51 0.14 -5.94
C ASP A 639 22.97 -0.22 -5.58
N TYR A 640 23.87 -0.20 -6.56
CA TYR A 640 25.31 -0.42 -6.32
C TYR A 640 25.92 0.60 -5.34
N VAL A 641 25.61 1.90 -5.50
CA VAL A 641 26.06 2.94 -4.57
C VAL A 641 25.55 2.63 -3.17
N ASN A 642 24.24 2.37 -3.01
CA ASN A 642 23.67 2.14 -1.69
C ASN A 642 24.17 0.82 -1.05
N LYS A 643 24.46 -0.22 -1.83
CA LYS A 643 25.13 -1.44 -1.34
C LYS A 643 26.53 -1.14 -0.81
N ALA A 644 27.33 -0.37 -1.55
CA ALA A 644 28.68 0.01 -1.11
C ALA A 644 28.64 0.77 0.23
N ILE A 645 27.72 1.73 0.36
CA ILE A 645 27.52 2.47 1.61
C ILE A 645 27.09 1.57 2.77
N LEU A 646 26.23 0.57 2.52
CA LEU A 646 25.81 -0.39 3.54
C LEU A 646 27.01 -1.17 4.10
N PHE A 647 27.85 -1.72 3.21
CA PHE A 647 29.02 -2.49 3.63
C PHE A 647 30.10 -1.61 4.28
N GLU A 648 30.31 -0.39 3.80
CA GLU A 648 31.22 0.57 4.46
C GLU A 648 30.72 0.94 5.86
N THR A 649 29.41 1.13 6.05
CA THR A 649 28.82 1.36 7.39
C THR A 649 29.01 0.15 8.30
N PHE A 650 28.75 -1.06 7.78
CA PHE A 650 28.97 -2.30 8.53
C PHE A 650 30.43 -2.48 8.96
N SER A 651 31.38 -2.12 8.09
CA SER A 651 32.83 -2.16 8.37
C SER A 651 33.26 -1.14 9.44
N ILE A 652 32.66 0.06 9.46
CA ILE A 652 32.90 1.04 10.54
C ILE A 652 32.42 0.46 11.87
N VAL A 653 31.23 -0.14 11.86
CA VAL A 653 30.60 -0.69 13.07
C VAL A 653 31.32 -1.92 13.60
N SER A 654 31.87 -2.79 12.74
CA SER A 654 32.59 -4.00 13.17
C SER A 654 33.96 -3.71 13.81
N ARG A 655 34.44 -2.47 13.71
CA ARG A 655 35.69 -1.98 14.32
C ARG A 655 35.46 -1.26 15.66
N LEU A 656 34.20 -0.95 15.99
CA LEU A 656 33.79 -0.48 17.32
C LEU A 656 33.76 -1.66 18.29
#